data_AF-A0A7W9HJA9-F1
#
_entry.id   AF-A0A7W9HJA9-F1
#
_cell.length_a   1.000
_cell.length_b   1.000
_cell.length_c   1.000
_cell.angle_alpha   90.00
_cell.angle_beta   90.00
_cell.angle_gamma   90.00
#
_symmetry.space_group_name_H-M   'P 1'
#
loop_
_entity.id
_entity.type
_entity.pdbx_description
1 polymer ?
#
loop_
_entity_poly.entity_id
_entity_poly.type
_entity_poly.pdbx_seq_one_letter_code
_entity_poly.pdbx_strand_id
1 'polypeptide(L)'
;MDISQVATVRIHPAIGIARVGDSDSEYFIGPELPGVPPAPHDGKFKDSSLRIKRQAARFRCFGYNQAGTESIELTHSDQVGIEWTVGVANRKAGDDHVIDPGKVSISGRGQGASAAKKIVGKFTVGTQPVDVYLGELRTDERGNLLFLGGKGIAGGSDEQRYDDTSDGEVTAKVTITSSGATPPVLRAWVVTGPPKYAPQLDSVVTLWDRILEVVEVLPDDSLPDTDIPSYEKDVHPILQRARTMWAVNKEANGYHHTRWPDPVYGESERRKIYAWLRKPGEHDDTKMPKLNLVSLTTRQYRVMTLWRKDRFLRDWTDDSPRPDTTITPEGLDRAALDAAVGASFNPGVEVGSFVESRANWKEPYELLRLADTVAPGQLTASLYNPWQFDVPLCRDNWWPVPYPNQVRVQSDDLSPYQDWQRGIDGRDAWREYWSYAGFVVHAAKGYFETQRKEPPAATILPAADQVWANPAAEAETASFGAADVWRTPTQLALMEADLALYGRGVVDPGREHTWPLLLTETDQGVKVTVRTPVASNPRLELASPGGVRIDGTSEDVTLTRHVDGSTTMQFELPLETWRQRHERTGQWSVRIAAGDTALPYEVSAVTDSPLTARASHADGAHGVAVPSLDTTRPATSGPTTIVEGPFTTGDTAGDVVQVRTTGTSELGNPFYRTRFTTRHDG
;
A
#
# COMPACT_ATOMS: atom_id res chain seq x y z
N MET A 1 -24.67 -29.61 -23.32
CA MET A 1 -24.80 -28.70 -24.46
C MET A 1 -23.80 -29.06 -25.56
N ASP A 2 -24.24 -29.09 -26.82
CA ASP A 2 -23.39 -29.24 -28.02
C ASP A 2 -22.99 -27.86 -28.59
N ILE A 3 -21.86 -27.78 -29.28
CA ILE A 3 -21.34 -26.52 -29.83
C ILE A 3 -22.26 -25.89 -30.88
N SER A 4 -23.03 -26.69 -31.61
CA SER A 4 -24.05 -26.23 -32.57
C SER A 4 -25.21 -25.50 -31.90
N GLN A 5 -25.39 -25.66 -30.59
CA GLN A 5 -26.44 -25.00 -29.81
C GLN A 5 -26.01 -23.64 -29.25
N VAL A 6 -24.75 -23.22 -29.48
CA VAL A 6 -24.22 -21.95 -28.97
C VAL A 6 -24.94 -20.77 -29.64
N ALA A 7 -25.72 -20.06 -28.85
CA ALA A 7 -26.47 -18.89 -29.26
C ALA A 7 -25.74 -17.58 -28.89
N THR A 8 -25.05 -17.56 -27.75
CA THR A 8 -24.26 -16.40 -27.28
C THR A 8 -22.95 -16.88 -26.67
N VAL A 9 -21.95 -15.99 -26.63
CA VAL A 9 -20.69 -16.25 -25.93
C VAL A 9 -20.48 -15.20 -24.86
N ARG A 10 -19.94 -15.60 -23.71
CA ARG A 10 -19.53 -14.69 -22.64
C ARG A 10 -18.06 -14.93 -22.30
N ILE A 11 -17.34 -13.84 -22.07
CA ILE A 11 -15.94 -13.89 -21.66
C ILE A 11 -15.85 -13.89 -20.13
N HIS A 12 -15.09 -14.81 -19.56
CA HIS A 12 -14.87 -14.93 -18.12
C HIS A 12 -13.37 -14.93 -17.77
N PRO A 13 -12.93 -14.27 -16.68
CA PRO A 13 -13.77 -13.50 -15.76
C PRO A 13 -14.41 -12.27 -16.42
N ALA A 14 -15.58 -11.85 -15.93
CA ALA A 14 -16.29 -10.67 -16.42
C ALA A 14 -15.47 -9.39 -16.18
N ILE A 15 -14.72 -9.35 -15.09
CA ILE A 15 -13.69 -8.35 -14.79
C ILE A 15 -12.45 -9.11 -14.34
N GLY A 16 -11.39 -9.10 -15.15
CA GLY A 16 -10.10 -9.71 -14.81
C GLY A 16 -9.20 -8.74 -14.07
N ILE A 17 -8.48 -9.25 -13.07
CA ILE A 17 -7.51 -8.48 -12.27
C ILE A 17 -6.09 -8.87 -12.64
N ALA A 18 -5.41 -7.99 -13.37
CA ALA A 18 -3.97 -8.02 -13.61
C ALA A 18 -3.25 -7.11 -12.61
N ARG A 19 -1.95 -7.35 -12.40
CA ARG A 19 -1.12 -6.51 -11.52
C ARG A 19 0.24 -6.22 -12.13
N VAL A 20 0.73 -5.01 -11.89
CA VAL A 20 2.06 -4.58 -12.35
C VAL A 20 3.18 -5.40 -11.70
N GLY A 21 4.34 -5.42 -12.35
CA GLY A 21 5.53 -6.17 -11.93
C GLY A 21 6.73 -5.79 -12.80
N ASP A 22 7.90 -5.63 -12.20
CA ASP A 22 9.14 -5.18 -12.86
C ASP A 22 9.99 -6.34 -13.42
N SER A 23 9.55 -7.60 -13.30
CA SER A 23 10.17 -8.71 -14.01
C SER A 23 9.92 -8.62 -15.53
N ASP A 24 10.98 -8.68 -16.32
CA ASP A 24 10.88 -8.53 -17.78
C ASP A 24 10.17 -9.70 -18.46
N SER A 25 10.34 -10.91 -17.96
CA SER A 25 9.92 -12.14 -18.63
C SER A 25 8.99 -13.01 -17.80
N GLU A 26 9.11 -12.99 -16.47
CA GLU A 26 8.35 -13.88 -15.59
C GLU A 26 7.02 -13.27 -15.15
N TYR A 27 6.01 -14.13 -15.04
CA TYR A 27 4.66 -13.79 -14.63
C TYR A 27 4.00 -15.01 -13.99
N PHE A 28 2.88 -14.81 -13.31
CA PHE A 28 2.00 -15.87 -12.84
C PHE A 28 0.54 -15.53 -13.19
N ILE A 29 -0.35 -16.52 -13.16
CA ILE A 29 -1.78 -16.32 -13.41
C ILE A 29 -2.47 -15.96 -12.09
N GLY A 30 -3.40 -15.01 -12.13
CA GLY A 30 -4.26 -14.70 -10.99
C GLY A 30 -5.17 -15.87 -10.59
N PRO A 31 -5.93 -15.75 -9.49
CA PRO A 31 -6.86 -16.80 -9.04
C PRO A 31 -7.93 -17.12 -10.09
N GLU A 32 -8.24 -18.40 -10.23
CA GLU A 32 -9.29 -18.89 -11.14
C GLU A 32 -10.32 -19.79 -10.44
N LEU A 33 -10.12 -20.06 -9.15
CA LEU A 33 -10.99 -20.87 -8.31
C LEU A 33 -11.25 -20.09 -7.01
N PRO A 34 -12.51 -19.89 -6.60
CA PRO A 34 -12.83 -19.21 -5.35
C PRO A 34 -12.14 -19.86 -4.15
N GLY A 35 -11.59 -19.02 -3.26
CA GLY A 35 -10.86 -19.49 -2.08
C GLY A 35 -9.49 -20.13 -2.35
N VAL A 36 -9.07 -20.26 -3.62
CA VAL A 36 -7.74 -20.74 -3.98
C VAL A 36 -6.85 -19.54 -4.33
N PRO A 37 -5.82 -19.23 -3.52
CA PRO A 37 -4.97 -18.09 -3.77
C PRO A 37 -4.07 -18.30 -5.01
N PRO A 38 -3.50 -17.24 -5.59
CA PRO A 38 -2.59 -17.40 -6.72
C PRO A 38 -1.33 -18.13 -6.25
N ALA A 39 -0.88 -19.09 -7.06
CA ALA A 39 0.29 -19.91 -6.77
C ALA A 39 1.25 -19.88 -7.97
N PRO A 40 2.29 -19.02 -7.93
CA PRO A 40 3.38 -19.09 -8.90
C PRO A 40 3.98 -20.50 -8.94
N HIS A 41 4.40 -20.97 -10.12
CA HIS A 41 4.89 -22.35 -10.31
C HIS A 41 6.07 -22.71 -9.39
N ASP A 42 6.95 -21.76 -9.10
CA ASP A 42 8.09 -21.89 -8.19
C ASP A 42 7.79 -21.45 -6.75
N GLY A 43 6.53 -21.12 -6.45
CA GLY A 43 6.09 -20.59 -5.16
C GLY A 43 6.57 -19.17 -4.85
N LYS A 44 7.17 -18.46 -5.82
CA LYS A 44 7.75 -17.12 -5.61
C LYS A 44 7.05 -16.06 -6.44
N PHE A 45 6.78 -14.92 -5.81
CA PHE A 45 6.17 -13.75 -6.44
C PHE A 45 7.21 -12.82 -7.06
N LYS A 46 8.50 -13.05 -6.79
CA LYS A 46 9.63 -12.39 -7.44
C LYS A 46 10.50 -13.37 -8.21
N ASP A 47 11.14 -12.89 -9.27
CA ASP A 47 12.14 -13.64 -10.05
C ASP A 47 13.46 -13.81 -9.28
N SER A 48 14.43 -14.48 -9.90
CA SER A 48 15.75 -14.73 -9.28
C SER A 48 16.54 -13.46 -8.97
N SER A 49 16.19 -12.34 -9.59
CA SER A 49 16.79 -11.01 -9.38
C SER A 49 15.99 -10.16 -8.39
N LEU A 50 15.01 -10.77 -7.70
CA LEU A 50 14.07 -10.11 -6.79
C LEU A 50 13.24 -9.00 -7.46
N ARG A 51 12.90 -9.16 -8.74
CA ARG A 51 11.90 -8.32 -9.41
C ARG A 51 10.54 -9.00 -9.35
N ILE A 52 9.50 -8.23 -9.10
CA ILE A 52 8.12 -8.69 -8.99
C ILE A 52 7.63 -9.25 -10.32
N LYS A 53 7.18 -10.50 -10.30
CA LYS A 53 6.51 -11.16 -11.43
C LYS A 53 5.15 -10.49 -11.64
N ARG A 54 4.79 -10.19 -12.89
CA ARG A 54 3.46 -9.65 -13.22
C ARG A 54 2.37 -10.68 -12.91
N GLN A 55 1.23 -10.25 -12.38
CA GLN A 55 0.02 -11.09 -12.33
C GLN A 55 -0.76 -10.91 -13.63
N ALA A 56 -0.91 -11.99 -14.40
CA ALA A 56 -1.72 -11.99 -15.61
C ALA A 56 -3.18 -12.32 -15.29
N ALA A 57 -4.11 -11.59 -15.92
CA ALA A 57 -5.50 -12.00 -15.99
C ALA A 57 -5.68 -12.95 -17.18
N ARG A 58 -6.20 -14.16 -16.91
CA ARG A 58 -6.50 -15.16 -17.95
C ARG A 58 -7.99 -15.16 -18.28
N PHE A 59 -8.31 -14.98 -19.56
CA PHE A 59 -9.69 -14.95 -20.05
C PHE A 59 -10.02 -16.15 -20.92
N ARG A 60 -11.27 -16.62 -20.77
CA ARG A 60 -11.86 -17.75 -21.49
C ARG A 60 -13.20 -17.35 -22.09
N CYS A 61 -13.57 -18.00 -23.19
CA CYS A 61 -14.87 -17.87 -23.84
C CYS A 61 -15.74 -19.07 -23.45
N PHE A 62 -16.93 -18.80 -22.95
CA PHE A 62 -17.97 -19.81 -22.70
C PHE A 62 -19.15 -19.56 -23.64
N GLY A 63 -19.56 -20.59 -24.37
CA GLY A 63 -20.75 -20.58 -25.21
C GLY A 63 -21.97 -20.97 -24.39
N TYR A 64 -23.09 -20.28 -24.60
CA TYR A 64 -24.35 -20.49 -23.90
C TYR A 64 -25.47 -20.81 -24.87
N ASN A 65 -26.40 -21.65 -24.43
CA ASN A 65 -27.62 -21.95 -25.18
C ASN A 65 -28.54 -20.70 -25.26
N GLN A 66 -29.62 -20.81 -26.03
CA GLN A 66 -30.59 -19.71 -26.20
C GLN A 66 -31.19 -19.22 -24.87
N ALA A 67 -31.35 -20.13 -23.88
CA ALA A 67 -31.89 -19.81 -22.57
C ALA A 67 -30.85 -19.20 -21.60
N GLY A 68 -29.56 -19.28 -21.92
CA GLY A 68 -28.48 -18.83 -21.04
C GLY A 68 -28.21 -19.74 -19.82
N THR A 69 -28.81 -20.93 -19.76
CA THR A 69 -28.79 -21.82 -18.58
C THR A 69 -27.75 -22.93 -18.65
N GLU A 70 -27.34 -23.32 -19.86
CA GLU A 70 -26.25 -24.27 -20.08
C GLU A 70 -25.06 -23.56 -20.71
N SER A 71 -23.85 -24.01 -20.36
CA SER A 71 -22.62 -23.47 -20.94
C SER A 71 -21.62 -24.57 -21.33
N ILE A 72 -20.73 -24.23 -22.26
CA ILE A 72 -19.58 -25.02 -22.67
C ILE A 72 -18.36 -24.09 -22.86
N GLU A 73 -17.19 -24.48 -22.33
CA GLU A 73 -15.96 -23.71 -22.58
C GLU A 73 -15.52 -23.91 -24.05
N LEU A 74 -15.36 -22.81 -24.78
CA LEU A 74 -15.05 -22.82 -26.20
C LEU A 74 -13.57 -22.68 -26.51
N THR A 75 -12.80 -22.08 -25.59
CA THR A 75 -11.47 -21.57 -25.92
C THR A 75 -10.48 -22.62 -26.41
N HIS A 76 -10.56 -23.81 -25.84
CA HIS A 76 -9.68 -24.93 -26.18
C HIS A 76 -10.26 -25.82 -27.29
N SER A 77 -11.43 -25.50 -27.86
CA SER A 77 -12.07 -26.33 -28.89
C SER A 77 -11.39 -26.14 -30.24
N ASP A 78 -11.05 -27.25 -30.91
CA ASP A 78 -10.54 -27.22 -32.29
C ASP A 78 -11.61 -26.86 -33.32
N GLN A 79 -12.88 -26.85 -32.89
CA GLN A 79 -14.02 -26.44 -33.70
C GLN A 79 -14.28 -24.92 -33.61
N VAL A 80 -13.41 -24.16 -32.95
CA VAL A 80 -13.59 -22.73 -32.70
C VAL A 80 -12.34 -21.94 -33.03
N GLY A 81 -12.49 -20.94 -33.88
CA GLY A 81 -11.52 -19.86 -34.05
C GLY A 81 -11.83 -18.71 -33.10
N ILE A 82 -10.80 -18.19 -32.42
CA ILE A 82 -10.92 -17.01 -31.54
C ILE A 82 -9.87 -15.97 -31.91
N GLU A 83 -10.33 -14.74 -32.09
CA GLU A 83 -9.51 -13.54 -32.16
C GLU A 83 -9.90 -12.64 -30.99
N TRP A 84 -8.96 -12.41 -30.09
CA TRP A 84 -9.12 -11.54 -28.93
C TRP A 84 -8.81 -10.09 -29.33
N THR A 85 -9.56 -9.14 -28.79
CA THR A 85 -9.28 -7.70 -28.94
C THR A 85 -9.43 -6.99 -27.60
N VAL A 86 -8.41 -6.25 -27.20
CA VAL A 86 -8.36 -5.53 -25.93
C VAL A 86 -8.08 -4.05 -26.19
N GLY A 87 -8.79 -3.16 -25.50
CA GLY A 87 -8.52 -1.72 -25.50
C GLY A 87 -8.54 -1.18 -24.07
N VAL A 88 -7.37 -0.80 -23.56
CA VAL A 88 -7.18 -0.25 -22.20
C VAL A 88 -6.68 1.18 -22.26
N ALA A 89 -7.01 1.98 -21.25
CA ALA A 89 -6.51 3.34 -21.12
C ALA A 89 -6.18 3.68 -19.66
N ASN A 90 -5.41 4.75 -19.46
CA ASN A 90 -5.19 5.39 -18.17
C ASN A 90 -5.75 6.82 -18.22
N ARG A 91 -6.65 7.16 -17.29
CA ARG A 91 -7.33 8.47 -17.21
C ARG A 91 -6.99 9.26 -15.96
N LYS A 92 -6.00 8.83 -15.17
CA LYS A 92 -5.72 9.45 -13.86
C LYS A 92 -5.17 10.88 -13.95
N ALA A 93 -4.59 11.25 -15.10
CA ALA A 93 -4.12 12.62 -15.35
C ALA A 93 -5.24 13.57 -15.83
N GLY A 94 -6.50 13.11 -15.87
CA GLY A 94 -7.63 13.87 -16.37
C GLY A 94 -7.91 13.64 -17.86
N ASP A 95 -9.07 14.12 -18.31
CA ASP A 95 -9.58 13.85 -19.67
C ASP A 95 -8.75 14.49 -20.79
N ASP A 96 -7.98 15.55 -20.51
CA ASP A 96 -7.06 16.18 -21.48
C ASP A 96 -5.72 15.43 -21.61
N HIS A 97 -5.46 14.46 -20.74
CA HIS A 97 -4.18 13.77 -20.61
C HIS A 97 -4.34 12.24 -20.57
N VAL A 98 -5.39 11.72 -21.20
CA VAL A 98 -5.66 10.28 -21.29
C VAL A 98 -4.58 9.58 -22.09
N ILE A 99 -4.06 8.49 -21.53
CA ILE A 99 -3.16 7.57 -22.23
C ILE A 99 -4.03 6.46 -22.82
N ASP A 100 -4.40 6.61 -24.09
CA ASP A 100 -5.21 5.65 -24.85
C ASP A 100 -4.48 5.19 -26.13
N PRO A 101 -3.93 3.96 -26.15
CA PRO A 101 -3.26 3.38 -27.31
C PRO A 101 -4.22 2.85 -28.38
N GLY A 102 -5.53 2.81 -28.10
CA GLY A 102 -6.53 2.13 -28.91
C GLY A 102 -6.57 0.62 -28.70
N LYS A 103 -7.26 -0.07 -29.62
CA LYS A 103 -7.52 -1.52 -29.54
C LYS A 103 -6.40 -2.34 -30.20
N VAL A 104 -6.00 -3.43 -29.54
CA VAL A 104 -4.99 -4.37 -30.02
C VAL A 104 -5.58 -5.78 -30.06
N SER A 105 -5.26 -6.54 -31.12
CA SER A 105 -5.82 -7.88 -31.34
C SER A 105 -4.75 -8.97 -31.42
N ILE A 106 -5.09 -10.16 -30.93
CA ILE A 106 -4.25 -11.36 -30.98
C ILE A 106 -5.11 -12.60 -31.26
N SER A 107 -4.57 -13.54 -32.03
CA SER A 107 -5.23 -14.79 -32.39
C SER A 107 -4.23 -15.95 -32.42
N GLY A 108 -4.74 -17.17 -32.43
CA GLY A 108 -3.93 -18.39 -32.37
C GLY A 108 -3.59 -18.83 -30.95
N ARG A 109 -3.10 -20.06 -30.81
CA ARG A 109 -2.67 -20.67 -29.55
C ARG A 109 -1.16 -20.49 -29.35
N GLY A 110 -0.71 -20.51 -28.10
CA GLY A 110 0.71 -20.49 -27.74
C GLY A 110 1.45 -19.23 -28.20
N GLN A 111 0.77 -18.09 -28.34
CA GLN A 111 1.42 -16.83 -28.71
C GLN A 111 2.15 -16.26 -27.49
N GLY A 112 3.37 -16.76 -27.27
CA GLY A 112 4.26 -16.37 -26.16
C GLY A 112 4.92 -15.00 -26.34
N ALA A 113 5.98 -14.74 -25.57
CA ALA A 113 6.62 -13.42 -25.48
C ALA A 113 7.09 -12.83 -26.82
N SER A 114 7.61 -13.64 -27.75
CA SER A 114 8.09 -13.18 -29.06
C SER A 114 6.95 -12.77 -30.00
N ALA A 115 5.74 -13.28 -29.79
CA ALA A 115 4.55 -12.96 -30.57
C ALA A 115 3.60 -11.99 -29.84
N ALA A 116 3.98 -11.54 -28.64
CA ALA A 116 3.16 -10.71 -27.79
C ALA A 116 2.81 -9.39 -28.48
N LYS A 117 1.56 -8.96 -28.30
CA LYS A 117 1.08 -7.68 -28.83
C LYS A 117 1.12 -6.64 -27.72
N LYS A 118 2.07 -5.71 -27.82
CA LYS A 118 2.27 -4.65 -26.84
C LYS A 118 1.22 -3.56 -26.99
N ILE A 119 0.80 -2.97 -25.88
CA ILE A 119 -0.14 -1.87 -25.79
C ILE A 119 0.63 -0.68 -25.21
N VAL A 120 0.98 0.29 -26.07
CA VAL A 120 1.86 1.41 -25.71
C VAL A 120 1.20 2.73 -26.10
N GLY A 121 0.90 3.55 -25.10
CA GLY A 121 0.32 4.88 -25.26
C GLY A 121 1.37 5.96 -25.23
N LYS A 122 0.92 7.21 -25.42
CA LYS A 122 1.75 8.40 -25.35
C LYS A 122 1.27 9.29 -24.21
N PHE A 123 2.21 9.87 -23.48
CA PHE A 123 1.97 10.93 -22.51
C PHE A 123 2.96 12.07 -22.76
N THR A 124 2.66 13.30 -22.33
CA THR A 124 3.58 14.44 -22.52
C THR A 124 4.01 14.98 -21.16
N VAL A 125 5.33 15.06 -20.94
CA VAL A 125 5.93 15.72 -19.77
C VAL A 125 6.67 16.96 -20.25
N GLY A 126 6.21 18.14 -19.84
CA GLY A 126 6.63 19.41 -20.40
C GLY A 126 6.31 19.48 -21.89
N THR A 127 7.35 19.39 -22.72
CA THR A 127 7.26 19.32 -24.19
C THR A 127 7.68 17.97 -24.75
N GLN A 128 8.06 17.02 -23.89
CA GLN A 128 8.64 15.74 -24.29
C GLN A 128 7.57 14.64 -24.28
N PRO A 129 7.31 13.99 -25.42
CA PRO A 129 6.46 12.81 -25.46
C PRO A 129 7.19 11.61 -24.86
N VAL A 130 6.47 10.81 -24.08
CA VAL A 130 6.94 9.59 -23.42
C VAL A 130 6.04 8.43 -23.81
N ASP A 131 6.66 7.28 -24.07
CA ASP A 131 5.95 6.01 -24.28
C ASP A 131 5.55 5.41 -22.93
N VAL A 132 4.27 5.10 -22.78
CA VAL A 132 3.72 4.46 -21.57
C VAL A 132 3.21 3.07 -21.93
N TYR A 133 3.87 2.04 -21.42
CA TYR A 133 3.54 0.64 -21.66
C TYR A 133 2.39 0.21 -20.74
N LEU A 134 1.16 0.13 -21.25
CA LEU A 134 -0.02 -0.26 -20.46
C LEU A 134 -0.19 -1.79 -20.35
N GLY A 135 0.55 -2.56 -21.17
CA GLY A 135 0.55 -4.02 -21.07
C GLY A 135 0.85 -4.73 -22.38
N GLU A 136 0.55 -6.03 -22.40
CA GLU A 136 0.63 -6.87 -23.60
C GLU A 136 -0.36 -8.02 -23.58
N LEU A 137 -0.72 -8.47 -24.79
CA LEU A 137 -1.54 -9.64 -25.03
C LEU A 137 -0.66 -10.83 -25.41
N ARG A 138 -0.98 -11.98 -24.83
CA ARG A 138 -0.45 -13.30 -25.19
C ARG A 138 -1.60 -14.30 -25.24
N THR A 139 -1.36 -15.48 -25.81
CA THR A 139 -2.27 -16.61 -25.64
C THR A 139 -1.53 -17.82 -25.09
N ASP A 140 -2.17 -18.55 -24.18
CA ASP A 140 -1.63 -19.82 -23.71
C ASP A 140 -1.81 -20.94 -24.76
N GLU A 141 -1.27 -22.12 -24.48
CA GLU A 141 -1.34 -23.28 -25.38
C GLU A 141 -2.78 -23.73 -25.68
N ARG A 142 -3.76 -23.32 -24.87
CA ARG A 142 -5.18 -23.60 -25.09
C ARG A 142 -5.89 -22.48 -25.84
N GLY A 143 -5.22 -21.37 -26.14
CA GLY A 143 -5.80 -20.20 -26.81
C GLY A 143 -6.50 -19.22 -25.86
N ASN A 144 -6.36 -19.42 -24.53
CA ASN A 144 -6.86 -18.44 -23.56
C ASN A 144 -6.06 -17.16 -23.69
N LEU A 145 -6.74 -16.02 -23.62
CA LEU A 145 -6.07 -14.74 -23.58
C LEU A 145 -5.37 -14.57 -22.23
N LEU A 146 -4.11 -14.19 -22.28
CA LEU A 146 -3.37 -13.68 -21.14
C LEU A 146 -3.17 -12.18 -21.34
N PHE A 147 -3.75 -11.38 -20.45
CA PHE A 147 -3.45 -9.96 -20.37
C PHE A 147 -2.44 -9.74 -19.25
N LEU A 148 -1.25 -9.23 -19.59
CA LEU A 148 -0.25 -8.79 -18.65
C LEU A 148 -0.26 -7.26 -18.64
N GLY A 149 -0.50 -6.65 -17.49
CA GLY A 149 -0.52 -5.20 -17.35
C GLY A 149 0.85 -4.53 -17.45
N GLY A 150 0.91 -3.27 -17.02
CA GLY A 150 2.11 -2.45 -16.94
C GLY A 150 3.25 -3.06 -16.13
N LYS A 151 4.39 -2.38 -16.15
CA LYS A 151 5.64 -2.77 -15.48
C LYS A 151 5.85 -2.06 -14.14
N GLY A 152 4.90 -1.22 -13.70
CA GLY A 152 5.00 -0.42 -12.48
C GLY A 152 5.86 0.83 -12.66
N ILE A 153 5.98 1.31 -13.90
CA ILE A 153 6.71 2.53 -14.26
C ILE A 153 5.80 3.74 -14.03
N ALA A 154 6.33 4.74 -13.35
CA ALA A 154 5.69 6.04 -13.13
C ALA A 154 6.68 7.17 -13.37
N GLY A 155 6.18 8.33 -13.79
CA GLY A 155 7.03 9.48 -14.10
C GLY A 155 6.28 10.79 -14.16
N GLY A 156 7.00 11.85 -14.56
CA GLY A 156 6.48 13.20 -14.65
C GLY A 156 6.63 14.02 -13.36
N SER A 157 6.16 15.28 -13.41
CA SER A 157 6.21 16.25 -12.32
C SER A 157 4.88 16.98 -12.19
N ASP A 158 4.52 17.36 -10.97
CA ASP A 158 3.31 18.15 -10.67
C ASP A 158 2.02 17.60 -11.31
N GLU A 159 1.31 18.39 -12.10
CA GLU A 159 0.05 18.00 -12.75
C GLU A 159 0.28 17.04 -13.94
N GLN A 160 1.51 16.95 -14.45
CA GLN A 160 1.88 16.11 -15.59
C GLN A 160 2.52 14.79 -15.14
N ARG A 161 1.87 14.12 -14.18
CA ARG A 161 2.28 12.80 -13.70
C ARG A 161 1.53 11.69 -14.43
N TYR A 162 2.20 10.55 -14.59
CA TYR A 162 1.59 9.35 -15.13
C TYR A 162 2.10 8.11 -14.41
N ASP A 163 1.30 7.04 -14.49
CA ASP A 163 1.73 5.68 -14.24
C ASP A 163 1.25 4.75 -15.36
N ASP A 164 1.60 3.47 -15.26
CA ASP A 164 1.29 2.46 -16.27
C ASP A 164 0.20 1.46 -15.83
N THR A 165 -0.61 1.85 -14.83
CA THR A 165 -1.86 1.15 -14.55
C THR A 165 -2.92 1.52 -15.59
N SER A 166 -3.96 0.70 -15.74
CA SER A 166 -4.98 0.91 -16.77
C SER A 166 -6.19 0.03 -16.51
N ASP A 167 -7.31 0.36 -17.15
CA ASP A 167 -8.42 -0.57 -17.28
C ASP A 167 -9.09 -0.45 -18.65
N GLY A 168 -9.85 -1.45 -19.07
CA GLY A 168 -10.56 -1.38 -20.34
C GLY A 168 -11.20 -2.67 -20.82
N GLU A 169 -11.71 -2.60 -22.05
CA GLU A 169 -12.54 -3.63 -22.67
C GLU A 169 -11.73 -4.85 -23.10
N VAL A 170 -12.29 -6.05 -22.84
CA VAL A 170 -11.85 -7.32 -23.42
C VAL A 170 -12.98 -7.89 -24.27
N THR A 171 -12.73 -8.05 -25.56
CA THR A 171 -13.70 -8.57 -26.53
C THR A 171 -13.08 -9.73 -27.31
N ALA A 172 -13.92 -10.49 -28.01
CA ALA A 172 -13.47 -11.53 -28.91
C ALA A 172 -14.39 -11.62 -30.14
N LYS A 173 -13.82 -12.05 -31.26
CA LYS A 173 -14.57 -12.61 -32.37
C LYS A 173 -14.43 -14.13 -32.31
N VAL A 174 -15.56 -14.81 -32.18
CA VAL A 174 -15.63 -16.27 -32.11
C VAL A 174 -16.25 -16.79 -33.41
N THR A 175 -15.64 -17.80 -34.01
CA THR A 175 -16.14 -18.46 -35.24
C THR A 175 -16.21 -19.96 -35.02
N ILE A 176 -17.41 -20.53 -35.15
CA ILE A 176 -17.63 -21.98 -35.10
C ILE A 176 -17.28 -22.53 -36.49
N THR A 177 -16.23 -23.35 -36.58
CA THR A 177 -15.63 -23.74 -37.86
C THR A 177 -16.55 -24.61 -38.71
N SER A 178 -17.38 -25.45 -38.08
CA SER A 178 -18.28 -26.37 -38.79
C SER A 178 -19.43 -25.67 -39.53
N SER A 179 -19.92 -24.55 -38.99
CA SER A 179 -21.05 -23.80 -39.55
C SER A 179 -20.66 -22.44 -40.12
N GLY A 180 -19.47 -21.94 -39.81
CA GLY A 180 -19.06 -20.55 -40.07
C GLY A 180 -19.77 -19.52 -39.17
N ALA A 181 -20.58 -19.94 -38.21
CA ALA A 181 -21.35 -19.04 -37.36
C ALA A 181 -20.44 -18.18 -36.47
N THR A 182 -20.84 -16.93 -36.26
CA THR A 182 -20.18 -15.99 -35.34
C THR A 182 -21.16 -15.51 -34.28
N PRO A 183 -21.38 -16.27 -33.20
CA PRO A 183 -22.31 -15.89 -32.15
C PRO A 183 -21.93 -14.54 -31.52
N PRO A 184 -22.91 -13.73 -31.08
CA PRO A 184 -22.64 -12.49 -30.38
C PRO A 184 -21.87 -12.76 -29.08
N VAL A 185 -20.88 -11.91 -28.79
CA VAL A 185 -19.99 -12.01 -27.62
C VAL A 185 -20.30 -10.89 -26.64
N LEU A 186 -20.60 -11.25 -25.40
CA LEU A 186 -20.66 -10.30 -24.28
C LEU A 186 -19.23 -10.01 -23.81
N ARG A 187 -18.83 -8.74 -23.89
CA ARG A 187 -17.48 -8.29 -23.52
C ARG A 187 -17.20 -8.45 -22.02
N ALA A 188 -15.93 -8.62 -21.69
CA ALA A 188 -15.41 -8.51 -20.33
C ALA A 188 -14.65 -7.19 -20.16
N TRP A 189 -14.09 -6.99 -18.98
CA TRP A 189 -13.20 -5.89 -18.63
C TRP A 189 -11.90 -6.43 -18.03
N VAL A 190 -10.83 -5.66 -18.10
CA VAL A 190 -9.58 -5.93 -17.39
C VAL A 190 -9.16 -4.69 -16.61
N VAL A 191 -8.62 -4.91 -15.41
CA VAL A 191 -8.05 -3.87 -14.54
C VAL A 191 -6.62 -4.26 -14.22
N THR A 192 -5.69 -3.34 -14.42
CA THR A 192 -4.30 -3.44 -13.95
C THR A 192 -4.16 -2.64 -12.66
N GLY A 193 -4.03 -3.33 -11.54
CA GLY A 193 -3.75 -2.71 -10.25
C GLY A 193 -2.27 -2.77 -9.83
N PRO A 194 -1.93 -2.14 -8.69
CA PRO A 194 -0.69 -2.37 -7.96
C PRO A 194 -0.46 -3.85 -7.60
N PRO A 195 0.76 -4.26 -7.21
CA PRO A 195 0.98 -5.58 -6.61
C PRO A 195 0.13 -5.75 -5.34
N LYS A 196 -0.37 -6.97 -5.11
CA LYS A 196 -0.99 -7.36 -3.83
C LYS A 196 0.08 -8.04 -3.01
N TYR A 197 0.66 -7.35 -2.03
CA TYR A 197 1.81 -7.85 -1.29
C TYR A 197 1.47 -8.97 -0.30
N ALA A 198 0.20 -9.19 0.04
CA ALA A 198 -0.28 -10.42 0.69
C ALA A 198 -1.23 -11.20 -0.23
N PRO A 199 -0.74 -11.84 -1.30
CA PRO A 199 -1.57 -12.34 -2.40
C PRO A 199 -2.47 -13.51 -1.99
N GLN A 200 -2.15 -14.19 -0.88
CA GLN A 200 -2.89 -15.33 -0.36
C GLN A 200 -3.93 -14.96 0.71
N LEU A 201 -4.07 -13.67 1.03
CA LEU A 201 -5.06 -13.15 1.97
C LEU A 201 -6.10 -12.33 1.21
N ASP A 202 -7.31 -12.21 1.74
CA ASP A 202 -8.36 -11.37 1.16
C ASP A 202 -8.78 -10.28 2.13
N SER A 203 -9.16 -9.13 1.57
CA SER A 203 -9.75 -8.03 2.34
C SER A 203 -11.09 -8.47 2.94
N VAL A 204 -11.47 -7.92 4.10
CA VAL A 204 -12.74 -8.26 4.76
C VAL A 204 -13.94 -8.03 3.84
N VAL A 205 -13.92 -6.91 3.11
CA VAL A 205 -14.82 -6.60 2.01
C VAL A 205 -14.02 -6.68 0.71
N THR A 206 -14.29 -7.69 -0.11
CA THR A 206 -13.67 -7.85 -1.43
C THR A 206 -14.46 -7.11 -2.50
N LEU A 207 -13.87 -6.92 -3.67
CA LEU A 207 -14.58 -6.30 -4.79
C LEU A 207 -15.81 -7.12 -5.21
N TRP A 208 -15.78 -8.45 -5.03
CA TRP A 208 -16.94 -9.32 -5.18
C TRP A 208 -18.08 -8.90 -4.23
N ASP A 209 -17.78 -8.79 -2.93
CA ASP A 209 -18.78 -8.40 -1.92
C ASP A 209 -19.42 -7.04 -2.24
N ARG A 210 -18.59 -6.09 -2.69
CA ARG A 210 -19.03 -4.73 -3.02
C ARG A 210 -19.89 -4.67 -4.28
N ILE A 211 -19.47 -5.36 -5.35
CA ILE A 211 -20.24 -5.36 -6.60
C ILE A 211 -21.61 -6.00 -6.36
N LEU A 212 -21.67 -7.13 -5.65
CA LEU A 212 -22.95 -7.77 -5.34
C LEU A 212 -23.86 -6.88 -4.50
N GLU A 213 -23.34 -6.10 -3.56
CA GLU A 213 -24.14 -5.11 -2.84
C GLU A 213 -24.80 -4.06 -3.76
N VAL A 214 -24.14 -3.69 -4.84
CA VAL A 214 -24.63 -2.69 -5.81
C VAL A 214 -25.64 -3.29 -6.79
N VAL A 215 -25.36 -4.51 -7.27
CA VAL A 215 -26.11 -5.10 -8.37
C VAL A 215 -27.27 -6.01 -7.94
N GLU A 216 -27.17 -6.64 -6.77
CA GLU A 216 -28.23 -7.49 -6.24
C GLU A 216 -29.24 -6.66 -5.44
N VAL A 217 -30.52 -6.93 -5.61
CA VAL A 217 -31.57 -6.39 -4.73
C VAL A 217 -31.83 -7.41 -3.64
N LEU A 218 -31.48 -7.08 -2.39
CA LEU A 218 -31.78 -7.96 -1.26
C LEU A 218 -33.31 -8.04 -1.05
N PRO A 219 -33.85 -9.23 -0.74
CA PRO A 219 -35.26 -9.34 -0.36
C PRO A 219 -35.56 -8.50 0.89
N ASP A 220 -36.78 -7.98 1.00
CA ASP A 220 -37.28 -7.36 2.23
C ASP A 220 -37.19 -8.35 3.40
N ASP A 221 -36.75 -7.87 4.57
CA ASP A 221 -36.67 -8.61 5.84
C ASP A 221 -38.03 -9.20 6.28
N SER A 222 -39.14 -8.76 5.69
CA SER A 222 -40.50 -9.27 5.89
C SER A 222 -40.85 -10.54 5.08
N LEU A 223 -40.06 -10.87 4.05
CA LEU A 223 -40.28 -12.04 3.19
C LEU A 223 -39.66 -13.31 3.82
N PRO A 224 -40.24 -14.50 3.62
CA PRO A 224 -39.65 -15.74 4.10
C PRO A 224 -38.28 -15.96 3.45
N ASP A 225 -37.21 -16.09 4.25
CA ASP A 225 -35.86 -16.37 3.75
C ASP A 225 -35.82 -17.72 3.02
N THR A 226 -35.95 -17.70 1.69
CA THR A 226 -35.68 -18.86 0.83
C THR A 226 -34.18 -19.08 0.62
N ASP A 227 -33.35 -18.07 0.91
CA ASP A 227 -31.89 -18.11 0.76
C ASP A 227 -31.23 -18.24 2.14
N ILE A 228 -31.18 -19.48 2.64
CA ILE A 228 -30.45 -19.81 3.88
C ILE A 228 -28.95 -19.85 3.55
N PRO A 229 -28.10 -19.02 4.19
CA PRO A 229 -26.67 -18.97 3.89
C PRO A 229 -25.96 -20.28 4.28
N SER A 230 -24.94 -20.64 3.51
CA SER A 230 -24.00 -21.72 3.80
C SER A 230 -23.00 -21.27 4.88
N TYR A 231 -22.69 -22.13 5.86
CA TYR A 231 -21.61 -21.82 6.78
C TYR A 231 -20.27 -21.79 6.04
N GLU A 232 -20.01 -22.79 5.20
CA GLU A 232 -18.74 -22.91 4.48
C GLU A 232 -18.52 -21.81 3.44
N LYS A 233 -19.55 -21.44 2.67
CA LYS A 233 -19.42 -20.51 1.52
C LYS A 233 -19.70 -19.05 1.83
N ASP A 234 -20.51 -18.77 2.85
CA ASP A 234 -20.99 -17.40 3.14
C ASP A 234 -20.51 -16.89 4.50
N VAL A 235 -20.52 -17.72 5.55
CA VAL A 235 -20.11 -17.29 6.91
C VAL A 235 -18.61 -17.40 7.12
N HIS A 236 -18.03 -18.57 6.85
CA HIS A 236 -16.63 -18.88 7.10
C HIS A 236 -15.67 -17.88 6.41
N PRO A 237 -15.88 -17.46 5.14
CA PRO A 237 -14.98 -16.49 4.51
C PRO A 237 -14.89 -15.15 5.26
N ILE A 238 -16.01 -14.64 5.80
CA ILE A 238 -16.03 -13.41 6.60
C ILE A 238 -15.19 -13.58 7.87
N LEU A 239 -15.39 -14.71 8.58
CA LEU A 239 -14.64 -15.01 9.80
C LEU A 239 -13.15 -15.25 9.52
N GLN A 240 -12.83 -15.96 8.45
CA GLN A 240 -11.46 -16.31 8.08
C GLN A 240 -10.65 -15.08 7.67
N ARG A 241 -11.23 -14.16 6.88
CA ARG A 241 -10.60 -12.88 6.53
C ARG A 241 -10.25 -12.06 7.76
N ALA A 242 -11.13 -12.05 8.77
CA ALA A 242 -10.83 -11.42 10.06
C ALA A 242 -9.71 -12.16 10.82
N ARG A 243 -9.73 -13.49 10.83
CA ARG A 243 -8.72 -14.34 11.52
C ARG A 243 -7.32 -14.20 10.96
N THR A 244 -7.15 -13.93 9.68
CA THR A 244 -5.82 -13.87 9.05
C THR A 244 -5.24 -12.46 9.01
N MET A 245 -6.00 -11.44 9.39
CA MET A 245 -5.58 -10.03 9.27
C MET A 245 -4.35 -9.69 10.13
N TRP A 246 -4.09 -10.45 11.21
CA TRP A 246 -2.88 -10.31 12.03
C TRP A 246 -1.58 -10.42 11.21
N ALA A 247 -1.61 -11.14 10.09
CA ALA A 247 -0.45 -11.36 9.23
C ALA A 247 0.10 -10.07 8.61
N VAL A 248 -0.77 -9.07 8.46
CA VAL A 248 -0.49 -7.81 7.75
C VAL A 248 -0.79 -6.58 8.59
N ASN A 249 -1.35 -6.75 9.78
CA ASN A 249 -1.72 -5.69 10.69
C ASN A 249 -1.59 -6.15 12.14
N LYS A 250 -0.68 -5.53 12.91
CA LYS A 250 -0.40 -5.96 14.28
C LYS A 250 -1.59 -5.78 15.22
N GLU A 251 -2.45 -4.78 14.98
CA GLU A 251 -3.63 -4.50 15.82
C GLU A 251 -4.70 -5.59 15.70
N ALA A 252 -4.64 -6.37 14.62
CA ALA A 252 -5.45 -7.58 14.46
C ALA A 252 -4.83 -8.81 15.14
N ASN A 253 -3.67 -8.73 15.80
CA ASN A 253 -3.08 -9.85 16.53
C ASN A 253 -3.65 -10.04 17.94
N GLY A 254 -4.98 -10.07 18.05
CA GLY A 254 -5.68 -10.26 19.33
C GLY A 254 -6.03 -11.73 19.58
N TYR A 255 -5.77 -12.24 20.79
CA TYR A 255 -6.04 -13.63 21.22
C TYR A 255 -7.49 -14.10 21.00
N HIS A 256 -8.45 -13.18 20.88
CA HIS A 256 -9.87 -13.51 20.87
C HIS A 256 -10.44 -13.97 19.53
N HIS A 257 -9.93 -13.51 18.39
CA HIS A 257 -10.50 -13.84 17.08
C HIS A 257 -9.67 -14.82 16.26
N THR A 258 -8.34 -14.77 16.37
CA THR A 258 -7.41 -15.68 15.67
C THR A 258 -7.59 -17.16 16.05
N ARG A 259 -8.35 -17.46 17.11
CA ARG A 259 -8.55 -18.82 17.66
C ARG A 259 -10.02 -19.29 17.63
N TRP A 260 -10.91 -18.61 16.91
CA TRP A 260 -12.28 -19.13 16.77
C TRP A 260 -12.23 -20.52 16.12
N PRO A 261 -12.76 -21.58 16.76
CA PRO A 261 -12.74 -22.91 16.18
C PRO A 261 -13.75 -22.97 15.02
N ASP A 262 -13.37 -23.58 13.91
CA ASP A 262 -14.37 -24.00 12.94
C ASP A 262 -14.93 -25.38 13.28
N PRO A 263 -16.23 -25.59 13.09
CA PRO A 263 -17.22 -24.55 12.77
C PRO A 263 -17.68 -23.78 14.02
N VAL A 264 -17.98 -22.49 13.87
CA VAL A 264 -18.51 -21.62 14.95
C VAL A 264 -20.03 -21.82 15.10
N TYR A 265 -20.39 -22.96 15.69
CA TYR A 265 -21.77 -23.43 15.86
C TYR A 265 -22.35 -23.20 17.26
N GLY A 266 -21.57 -22.73 18.23
CA GLY A 266 -22.07 -22.41 19.57
C GLY A 266 -22.83 -21.09 19.60
N GLU A 267 -24.04 -21.07 20.20
CA GLU A 267 -24.87 -19.87 20.28
C GLU A 267 -24.14 -18.70 20.98
N SER A 268 -23.42 -19.00 22.07
CA SER A 268 -22.68 -17.99 22.85
C SER A 268 -21.62 -17.30 22.01
N GLU A 269 -20.81 -18.08 21.28
CA GLU A 269 -19.76 -17.60 20.40
C GLU A 269 -20.35 -16.74 19.28
N ARG A 270 -21.40 -17.23 18.60
CA ARG A 270 -22.08 -16.47 17.54
C ARG A 270 -22.58 -15.11 18.04
N ARG A 271 -23.22 -15.09 19.21
CA ARG A 271 -23.75 -13.84 19.80
C ARG A 271 -22.63 -12.87 20.17
N LYS A 272 -21.53 -13.37 20.75
CA LYS A 272 -20.37 -12.54 21.08
C LYS A 272 -19.74 -11.93 19.83
N ILE A 273 -19.43 -12.76 18.82
CA ILE A 273 -18.81 -12.30 17.57
C ILE A 273 -19.70 -11.26 16.88
N TYR A 274 -20.99 -11.55 16.73
CA TYR A 274 -21.94 -10.65 16.08
C TYR A 274 -22.05 -9.29 16.79
N ALA A 275 -21.96 -9.24 18.12
CA ALA A 275 -22.05 -8.00 18.89
C ALA A 275 -20.89 -7.01 18.60
N TRP A 276 -19.77 -7.51 18.07
CA TRP A 276 -18.62 -6.69 17.67
C TRP A 276 -18.69 -6.24 16.20
N LEU A 277 -19.64 -6.70 15.40
CA LEU A 277 -19.72 -6.31 13.98
C LEU A 277 -20.32 -4.91 13.84
N ARG A 278 -19.67 -4.06 13.03
CA ARG A 278 -20.26 -2.81 12.54
C ARG A 278 -21.42 -3.13 11.61
N LYS A 279 -22.54 -2.45 11.84
CA LYS A 279 -23.66 -2.43 10.90
C LYS A 279 -23.26 -1.71 9.60
N PRO A 280 -23.94 -1.99 8.48
CA PRO A 280 -23.74 -1.21 7.25
C PRO A 280 -23.92 0.28 7.52
N GLY A 281 -22.91 1.08 7.16
CA GLY A 281 -22.89 2.54 7.39
C GLY A 281 -22.56 2.98 8.82
N GLU A 282 -22.27 2.06 9.74
CA GLU A 282 -21.84 2.41 11.11
C GLU A 282 -20.34 2.74 11.14
N HIS A 283 -20.01 3.85 11.80
CA HIS A 283 -18.64 4.28 12.09
C HIS A 283 -18.39 4.20 13.60
N ASP A 284 -18.04 3.00 14.08
CA ASP A 284 -17.68 2.74 15.48
C ASP A 284 -16.33 1.99 15.53
N ASP A 285 -15.27 2.71 15.91
CA ASP A 285 -13.90 2.18 15.93
C ASP A 285 -13.62 1.18 17.06
N THR A 286 -14.57 1.01 17.97
CA THR A 286 -14.52 -0.09 18.94
C THR A 286 -14.96 -1.43 18.34
N LYS A 287 -15.63 -1.41 17.18
CA LYS A 287 -16.18 -2.57 16.47
C LYS A 287 -15.37 -2.97 15.22
N MET A 288 -15.68 -4.15 14.71
CA MET A 288 -15.03 -4.81 13.58
C MET A 288 -15.81 -4.63 12.26
N PRO A 289 -15.12 -4.58 11.11
CA PRO A 289 -13.65 -4.57 10.98
C PRO A 289 -13.07 -3.25 11.48
N LYS A 290 -11.94 -3.29 12.21
CA LYS A 290 -11.18 -2.11 12.63
C LYS A 290 -10.35 -1.54 11.47
N LEU A 291 -11.05 -1.21 10.39
CA LEU A 291 -10.51 -0.59 9.19
C LEU A 291 -11.16 0.78 9.00
N ASN A 292 -10.40 1.72 8.46
CA ASN A 292 -10.83 3.11 8.27
C ASN A 292 -11.99 3.17 7.28
N LEU A 293 -13.12 3.74 7.70
CA LEU A 293 -14.34 3.89 6.89
C LEU A 293 -14.95 2.60 6.32
N VAL A 294 -14.65 1.43 6.91
CA VAL A 294 -15.21 0.15 6.44
C VAL A 294 -16.22 -0.40 7.45
N SER A 295 -17.37 -0.83 6.94
CA SER A 295 -18.30 -1.75 7.61
C SER A 295 -18.53 -2.96 6.70
N LEU A 296 -19.13 -4.03 7.22
CA LEU A 296 -19.59 -5.12 6.36
C LEU A 296 -20.65 -4.58 5.39
N THR A 297 -20.69 -5.14 4.17
CA THR A 297 -21.77 -4.84 3.22
C THR A 297 -23.12 -5.26 3.79
N THR A 298 -24.21 -4.70 3.27
CA THR A 298 -25.57 -5.08 3.67
C THR A 298 -25.80 -6.58 3.52
N ARG A 299 -25.25 -7.18 2.45
CA ARG A 299 -25.30 -8.62 2.18
C ARG A 299 -24.52 -9.43 3.22
N GLN A 300 -23.26 -9.07 3.47
CA GLN A 300 -22.43 -9.74 4.48
C GLN A 300 -23.08 -9.64 5.88
N TYR A 301 -23.59 -8.47 6.24
CA TYR A 301 -24.24 -8.27 7.52
C TYR A 301 -25.54 -9.08 7.66
N ARG A 302 -26.32 -9.23 6.58
CA ARG A 302 -27.50 -10.14 6.53
C ARG A 302 -27.09 -11.59 6.75
N VAL A 303 -26.04 -12.07 6.08
CA VAL A 303 -25.48 -13.42 6.30
C VAL A 303 -25.13 -13.63 7.77
N MET A 304 -24.38 -12.68 8.36
CA MET A 304 -23.99 -12.75 9.78
C MET A 304 -25.20 -12.66 10.73
N THR A 305 -26.26 -11.95 10.34
CA THR A 305 -27.52 -11.86 11.10
C THR A 305 -28.26 -13.19 11.12
N LEU A 306 -28.38 -13.86 9.97
CA LEU A 306 -29.00 -15.18 9.84
C LEU A 306 -28.18 -16.25 10.57
N TRP A 307 -26.85 -16.20 10.44
CA TRP A 307 -25.94 -17.04 11.22
C TRP A 307 -26.14 -16.87 12.73
N ARG A 308 -26.18 -15.63 13.22
CA ARG A 308 -26.45 -15.32 14.64
C ARG A 308 -27.81 -15.83 15.11
N LYS A 309 -28.82 -15.86 14.24
CA LYS A 309 -30.18 -16.40 14.48
C LYS A 309 -30.28 -17.92 14.34
N ASP A 310 -29.18 -18.62 14.08
CA ASP A 310 -29.15 -20.07 13.79
C ASP A 310 -29.92 -20.48 12.52
N ARG A 311 -30.02 -19.56 11.55
CA ARG A 311 -30.71 -19.76 10.27
C ARG A 311 -29.71 -19.86 9.13
N PHE A 312 -28.89 -20.91 9.14
CA PHE A 312 -27.85 -21.14 8.15
C PHE A 312 -27.64 -22.66 7.96
N LEU A 313 -27.08 -23.08 6.84
CA LEU A 313 -26.75 -24.48 6.59
C LEU A 313 -25.51 -24.87 7.40
N ARG A 314 -25.62 -25.96 8.17
CA ARG A 314 -24.49 -26.55 8.90
C ARG A 314 -23.73 -27.52 8.01
N ASP A 315 -23.13 -26.99 6.95
CA ASP A 315 -22.50 -27.76 5.87
C ASP A 315 -20.98 -27.91 6.01
N TRP A 316 -20.43 -27.56 7.18
CA TRP A 316 -19.03 -27.79 7.51
C TRP A 316 -18.77 -29.28 7.76
N THR A 317 -17.73 -29.81 7.13
CA THR A 317 -17.32 -31.22 7.23
C THR A 317 -15.85 -31.32 7.63
N ASP A 318 -15.36 -32.53 7.91
CA ASP A 318 -13.94 -32.73 8.26
C ASP A 318 -12.98 -32.34 7.12
N ASP A 319 -13.46 -32.33 5.88
CA ASP A 319 -12.71 -31.88 4.69
C ASP A 319 -12.89 -30.38 4.38
N SER A 320 -13.61 -29.64 5.23
CA SER A 320 -13.84 -28.20 5.05
C SER A 320 -12.67 -27.34 5.58
N PRO A 321 -12.41 -26.16 4.98
CA PRO A 321 -13.08 -25.59 3.83
C PRO A 321 -12.67 -26.31 2.53
N ARG A 322 -13.67 -26.74 1.74
CA ARG A 322 -13.45 -27.47 0.49
C ARG A 322 -13.02 -26.48 -0.60
N PRO A 323 -11.81 -26.60 -1.15
CA PRO A 323 -11.42 -25.77 -2.28
C PRO A 323 -12.25 -26.16 -3.51
N ASP A 324 -12.68 -25.16 -4.27
CA ASP A 324 -13.30 -25.44 -5.58
C ASP A 324 -12.28 -26.13 -6.47
N THR A 325 -12.66 -27.24 -7.11
CA THR A 325 -11.77 -28.03 -7.98
C THR A 325 -12.09 -27.89 -9.47
N THR A 326 -13.17 -27.18 -9.81
CA THR A 326 -13.70 -27.11 -11.16
C THR A 326 -13.86 -25.66 -11.58
N ILE A 327 -13.30 -25.33 -12.74
CA ILE A 327 -13.49 -24.02 -13.35
C ILE A 327 -14.94 -23.89 -13.83
N THR A 328 -15.61 -22.85 -13.35
CA THR A 328 -16.93 -22.44 -13.82
C THR A 328 -16.91 -20.96 -14.19
N PRO A 329 -17.83 -20.49 -15.05
CA PRO A 329 -17.93 -19.07 -15.39
C PRO A 329 -18.03 -18.15 -14.15
N GLU A 330 -18.96 -18.45 -13.24
CA GLU A 330 -19.15 -17.69 -11.99
C GLU A 330 -17.94 -17.84 -11.04
N GLY A 331 -17.34 -19.03 -10.97
CA GLY A 331 -16.15 -19.26 -10.17
C GLY A 331 -14.96 -18.40 -10.61
N LEU A 332 -14.78 -18.22 -11.92
CA LEU A 332 -13.77 -17.31 -12.47
C LEU A 332 -14.07 -15.85 -12.08
N ASP A 333 -15.34 -15.43 -12.20
CA ASP A 333 -15.77 -14.07 -11.85
C ASP A 333 -15.50 -13.79 -10.36
N ARG A 334 -15.92 -14.71 -9.48
CA ARG A 334 -15.69 -14.60 -8.04
C ARG A 334 -14.21 -14.66 -7.68
N ALA A 335 -13.44 -15.60 -8.22
CA ALA A 335 -12.02 -15.73 -7.90
C ALA A 335 -11.21 -14.47 -8.25
N ALA A 336 -11.50 -13.86 -9.40
CA ALA A 336 -10.86 -12.61 -9.81
C ALA A 336 -11.21 -11.44 -8.87
N LEU A 337 -12.49 -11.33 -8.48
CA LEU A 337 -13.00 -10.21 -7.69
C LEU A 337 -12.75 -10.36 -6.17
N ASP A 338 -12.71 -11.58 -5.63
CA ASP A 338 -12.31 -11.83 -4.24
C ASP A 338 -10.87 -11.38 -3.99
N ALA A 339 -10.02 -11.44 -5.02
CA ALA A 339 -8.62 -11.05 -4.93
C ALA A 339 -8.38 -9.52 -4.90
N ALA A 340 -9.42 -8.69 -5.03
CA ALA A 340 -9.33 -7.23 -5.06
C ALA A 340 -10.08 -6.57 -3.89
N VAL A 341 -9.70 -5.34 -3.54
CA VAL A 341 -10.31 -4.56 -2.45
C VAL A 341 -11.71 -4.07 -2.83
N GLY A 342 -12.69 -4.22 -1.94
CA GLY A 342 -14.05 -3.69 -2.10
C GLY A 342 -14.43 -2.52 -1.20
N ALA A 343 -13.54 -2.11 -0.28
CA ALA A 343 -13.71 -0.96 0.60
C ALA A 343 -12.39 -0.57 1.30
N SER A 344 -12.22 0.66 1.79
CA SER A 344 -12.96 1.88 1.42
C SER A 344 -12.51 2.38 0.04
N PHE A 345 -13.32 3.17 -0.66
CA PHE A 345 -12.91 3.83 -1.91
C PHE A 345 -12.50 5.28 -1.65
N ASN A 346 -11.36 5.44 -0.96
CA ASN A 346 -10.77 6.75 -0.64
C ASN A 346 -9.27 6.83 -0.98
N PRO A 347 -8.85 6.65 -2.25
CA PRO A 347 -9.70 6.45 -3.43
C PRO A 347 -9.99 4.98 -3.75
N GLY A 348 -9.25 4.02 -3.16
CA GLY A 348 -9.30 2.60 -3.49
C GLY A 348 -7.91 2.07 -3.86
N VAL A 349 -7.80 0.81 -4.29
CA VAL A 349 -6.51 0.18 -4.67
C VAL A 349 -6.51 -0.26 -6.14
N GLU A 350 -7.32 -1.25 -6.51
CA GLU A 350 -7.45 -1.69 -7.91
C GLU A 350 -8.47 -0.87 -8.69
N VAL A 351 -9.55 -0.46 -8.04
CA VAL A 351 -10.63 0.36 -8.61
C VAL A 351 -11.08 1.40 -7.58
N GLY A 352 -11.67 2.50 -8.06
CA GLY A 352 -12.30 3.50 -7.19
C GLY A 352 -13.81 3.32 -7.05
N SER A 353 -14.47 4.32 -6.44
CA SER A 353 -15.92 4.34 -6.18
C SER A 353 -16.81 4.29 -7.43
N PHE A 354 -16.23 4.35 -8.63
CA PHE A 354 -16.95 4.22 -9.89
C PHE A 354 -17.84 2.96 -9.96
N VAL A 355 -17.40 1.87 -9.34
CA VAL A 355 -18.15 0.60 -9.30
C VAL A 355 -19.42 0.66 -8.43
N GLU A 356 -19.58 1.67 -7.58
CA GLU A 356 -20.71 1.82 -6.67
C GLU A 356 -21.98 2.37 -7.35
N SER A 357 -21.85 2.94 -8.54
CA SER A 357 -23.00 3.46 -9.28
C SER A 357 -23.62 2.36 -10.15
N ARG A 358 -24.86 1.98 -9.83
CA ARG A 358 -25.64 0.99 -10.60
C ARG A 358 -25.81 1.38 -12.08
N ALA A 359 -25.78 2.66 -12.42
CA ALA A 359 -25.85 3.15 -13.81
C ALA A 359 -24.63 2.76 -14.66
N ASN A 360 -23.51 2.39 -14.02
CA ASN A 360 -22.30 1.92 -14.72
C ASN A 360 -22.34 0.43 -15.05
N TRP A 361 -23.41 -0.28 -14.67
CA TRP A 361 -23.59 -1.71 -14.89
C TRP A 361 -24.66 -1.97 -15.95
N LYS A 362 -24.50 -3.06 -16.69
CA LYS A 362 -25.39 -3.51 -17.77
C LYS A 362 -26.36 -4.55 -17.24
N GLU A 363 -27.63 -4.39 -17.58
CA GLU A 363 -28.64 -5.42 -17.32
C GLU A 363 -28.53 -6.60 -18.30
N PRO A 364 -28.81 -7.84 -17.85
CA PRO A 364 -29.17 -8.18 -16.48
C PRO A 364 -27.92 -8.28 -15.58
N TYR A 365 -27.99 -7.69 -14.38
CA TYR A 365 -26.80 -7.34 -13.60
C TYR A 365 -26.02 -8.54 -13.05
N GLU A 366 -26.67 -9.69 -12.89
CA GLU A 366 -26.05 -10.95 -12.48
C GLU A 366 -24.94 -11.42 -13.44
N LEU A 367 -24.87 -10.86 -14.65
CA LEU A 367 -23.79 -11.14 -15.60
C LEU A 367 -22.51 -10.35 -15.35
N LEU A 368 -22.54 -9.41 -14.39
CA LEU A 368 -21.40 -8.58 -13.95
C LEU A 368 -20.73 -7.82 -15.11
N ARG A 369 -21.54 -7.25 -16.00
CA ARG A 369 -21.07 -6.51 -17.17
C ARG A 369 -21.18 -5.01 -16.94
N LEU A 370 -20.20 -4.25 -17.41
CA LEU A 370 -20.26 -2.79 -17.42
C LEU A 370 -21.19 -2.30 -18.54
N ALA A 371 -21.85 -1.17 -18.31
CA ALA A 371 -22.71 -0.50 -19.28
C ALA A 371 -21.92 -0.13 -20.55
N ASP A 372 -22.58 -0.11 -21.71
CA ASP A 372 -21.96 0.21 -23.01
C ASP A 372 -21.43 1.67 -23.07
N THR A 373 -21.84 2.51 -22.11
CA THR A 373 -21.36 3.89 -21.92
C THR A 373 -20.04 4.00 -21.18
N VAL A 374 -19.56 2.92 -20.54
CA VAL A 374 -18.30 2.93 -19.79
C VAL A 374 -17.13 2.84 -20.77
N ALA A 375 -16.22 3.82 -20.69
CA ALA A 375 -15.02 3.92 -21.52
C ALA A 375 -13.79 3.31 -20.82
N PRO A 376 -12.79 2.83 -21.57
CA PRO A 376 -11.51 2.40 -21.00
C PRO A 376 -10.88 3.45 -20.09
N GLY A 377 -10.33 3.00 -18.96
CA GLY A 377 -9.66 3.83 -17.96
C GLY A 377 -10.57 4.44 -16.89
N GLN A 378 -11.90 4.26 -16.96
CA GLN A 378 -12.83 4.89 -16.01
C GLN A 378 -12.84 4.23 -14.63
N LEU A 379 -12.57 2.93 -14.52
CA LEU A 379 -12.58 2.24 -13.22
C LEU A 379 -11.40 2.68 -12.34
N THR A 380 -10.28 3.04 -12.96
CA THR A 380 -9.03 3.46 -12.30
C THR A 380 -8.82 4.97 -12.25
N ALA A 381 -9.65 5.76 -12.94
CA ALA A 381 -9.45 7.21 -13.13
C ALA A 381 -9.33 8.03 -11.83
N SER A 382 -10.04 7.62 -10.77
CA SER A 382 -10.06 8.32 -9.48
C SER A 382 -8.92 7.90 -8.53
N LEU A 383 -8.15 6.89 -8.89
CA LEU A 383 -7.05 6.40 -8.08
C LEU A 383 -5.86 7.37 -8.11
N TYR A 384 -5.01 7.27 -7.09
CA TYR A 384 -3.83 8.14 -6.97
C TYR A 384 -2.91 8.04 -8.19
N ASN A 385 -2.34 9.17 -8.60
CA ASN A 385 -1.42 9.30 -9.74
C ASN A 385 -0.07 9.93 -9.32
N PRO A 386 1.03 9.16 -9.36
CA PRO A 386 1.10 7.73 -9.66
C PRO A 386 0.67 6.85 -8.46
N TRP A 387 0.26 5.61 -8.69
CA TRP A 387 -0.26 4.73 -7.62
C TRP A 387 0.73 4.51 -6.46
N GLN A 388 2.06 4.53 -6.71
CA GLN A 388 3.08 4.33 -5.68
C GLN A 388 3.00 5.37 -4.56
N PHE A 389 2.49 6.57 -4.87
CA PHE A 389 2.36 7.65 -3.91
C PHE A 389 1.23 7.41 -2.88
N ASP A 390 0.30 6.50 -3.17
CA ASP A 390 -0.76 6.14 -2.23
C ASP A 390 -0.23 5.23 -1.11
N VAL A 391 0.77 4.38 -1.40
CA VAL A 391 1.32 3.40 -0.45
C VAL A 391 1.73 4.02 0.89
N PRO A 392 2.57 5.07 0.94
CA PRO A 392 2.94 5.69 2.22
C PRO A 392 1.79 6.42 2.92
N LEU A 393 0.74 6.83 2.18
CA LEU A 393 -0.46 7.44 2.75
C LEU A 393 -1.46 6.40 3.29
N CYS A 394 -1.20 5.11 3.10
CA CYS A 394 -2.04 3.99 3.53
C CYS A 394 -1.42 3.18 4.67
N ARG A 395 -0.47 3.75 5.41
CA ARG A 395 0.29 3.09 6.50
C ARG A 395 -0.57 2.66 7.70
N ASP A 396 -1.76 3.23 7.85
CA ASP A 396 -2.73 2.85 8.88
C ASP A 396 -3.71 1.76 8.39
N ASN A 397 -4.78 1.51 9.16
CA ASN A 397 -5.79 0.48 8.93
C ASN A 397 -6.70 0.72 7.70
N TRP A 398 -6.15 1.12 6.54
CA TRP A 398 -6.88 1.30 5.29
C TRP A 398 -7.01 -0.02 4.51
N TRP A 399 -5.92 -0.48 3.90
CA TRP A 399 -5.91 -1.70 3.05
C TRP A 399 -4.71 -2.60 3.35
N PRO A 400 -4.69 -3.28 4.52
CA PRO A 400 -3.51 -4.04 4.97
C PRO A 400 -3.16 -5.23 4.06
N VAL A 401 -4.10 -5.76 3.30
CA VAL A 401 -3.86 -6.91 2.42
C VAL A 401 -3.00 -6.55 1.20
N PRO A 402 -3.38 -5.56 0.36
CA PRO A 402 -2.49 -5.10 -0.70
C PRO A 402 -1.29 -4.34 -0.13
N TYR A 403 -1.44 -3.52 0.91
CA TYR A 403 -0.37 -2.73 1.53
C TYR A 403 -0.24 -3.05 3.03
N PRO A 404 0.54 -4.08 3.41
CA PRO A 404 0.70 -4.45 4.82
C PRO A 404 1.15 -3.28 5.69
N ASN A 405 0.62 -3.19 6.91
CA ASN A 405 1.04 -2.18 7.87
C ASN A 405 2.27 -2.67 8.63
N GLN A 406 2.12 -3.84 9.26
CA GLN A 406 3.20 -4.52 9.96
C GLN A 406 3.19 -6.00 9.64
N VAL A 407 4.38 -6.58 9.59
CA VAL A 407 4.62 -7.96 9.16
C VAL A 407 5.62 -8.64 10.09
N ARG A 408 5.62 -9.98 10.07
CA ARG A 408 6.65 -10.80 10.72
C ARG A 408 7.55 -11.41 9.66
N VAL A 409 8.85 -11.45 9.89
CA VAL A 409 9.84 -11.91 8.90
C VAL A 409 10.39 -13.32 9.17
N GLN A 410 10.36 -13.78 10.42
CA GLN A 410 10.79 -15.15 10.76
C GLN A 410 9.57 -16.03 10.98
N SER A 411 9.69 -17.30 10.61
CA SER A 411 8.62 -18.30 10.74
C SER A 411 8.44 -18.79 12.18
N ASP A 412 8.31 -17.86 13.13
CA ASP A 412 7.92 -18.13 14.51
C ASP A 412 6.84 -17.16 14.99
N ASP A 413 6.04 -17.64 15.93
CA ASP A 413 4.86 -16.96 16.45
C ASP A 413 5.19 -15.87 17.49
N LEU A 414 6.45 -15.78 17.90
CA LEU A 414 6.97 -14.80 18.86
C LEU A 414 7.74 -13.66 18.21
N SER A 415 7.97 -13.74 16.89
CA SER A 415 8.68 -12.72 16.14
C SER A 415 8.04 -11.34 16.35
N PRO A 416 8.86 -10.32 16.65
CA PRO A 416 8.37 -8.97 16.71
C PRO A 416 7.85 -8.56 15.33
N TYR A 417 6.80 -7.75 15.35
CA TYR A 417 6.33 -7.09 14.13
C TYR A 417 7.37 -6.08 13.67
N GLN A 418 7.51 -5.97 12.36
CA GLN A 418 8.27 -4.91 11.71
C GLN A 418 7.34 -4.09 10.84
N ASP A 419 7.63 -2.81 10.68
CA ASP A 419 6.99 -1.97 9.69
C ASP A 419 7.26 -2.55 8.30
N TRP A 420 6.21 -2.78 7.53
CA TRP A 420 6.37 -3.31 6.18
C TRP A 420 6.98 -2.27 5.23
N GLN A 421 6.88 -0.97 5.52
CA GLN A 421 7.48 0.08 4.70
C GLN A 421 8.91 0.43 5.12
N ARG A 422 9.46 -0.23 6.15
CA ARG A 422 10.81 0.07 6.65
C ARG A 422 11.86 0.13 5.53
N GLY A 423 12.69 1.18 5.58
CA GLY A 423 13.74 1.45 4.60
C GLY A 423 13.28 2.10 3.29
N ILE A 424 11.98 2.19 3.02
CA ILE A 424 11.42 2.86 1.83
C ILE A 424 10.61 4.07 2.29
N ASP A 425 11.32 5.17 2.57
CA ASP A 425 10.73 6.33 3.21
C ASP A 425 10.23 7.37 2.21
N GLY A 426 8.91 7.53 2.18
CA GLY A 426 8.21 8.58 1.45
C GLY A 426 7.96 8.30 -0.03
N ARG A 427 7.18 9.19 -0.64
CA ARG A 427 6.60 8.98 -1.98
C ARG A 427 7.62 8.78 -3.09
N ASP A 428 8.71 9.55 -3.11
CA ASP A 428 9.74 9.43 -4.15
C ASP A 428 10.51 8.11 -4.03
N ALA A 429 10.81 7.67 -2.80
CA ALA A 429 11.43 6.37 -2.56
C ALA A 429 10.48 5.22 -2.98
N TRP A 430 9.18 5.33 -2.70
CA TRP A 430 8.19 4.34 -3.16
C TRP A 430 8.07 4.29 -4.69
N ARG A 431 8.18 5.41 -5.40
CA ARG A 431 8.21 5.40 -6.86
C ARG A 431 9.40 4.59 -7.40
N GLU A 432 10.55 4.65 -6.75
CA GLU A 432 11.78 3.98 -7.20
C GLU A 432 11.90 2.54 -6.70
N TYR A 433 11.52 2.28 -5.44
CA TYR A 433 11.82 1.05 -4.72
C TYR A 433 10.58 0.23 -4.35
N TRP A 434 9.39 0.50 -4.89
CA TRP A 434 8.19 -0.30 -4.60
C TRP A 434 8.45 -1.81 -4.74
N SER A 435 9.19 -2.23 -5.78
CA SER A 435 9.47 -3.65 -6.03
C SER A 435 10.41 -4.29 -5.01
N TYR A 436 10.99 -3.53 -4.08
CA TYR A 436 11.86 -4.02 -3.03
C TYR A 436 11.08 -4.58 -1.83
N ALA A 437 9.87 -4.07 -1.59
CA ALA A 437 9.01 -4.53 -0.51
C ALA A 437 8.73 -6.04 -0.58
N GLY A 438 8.70 -6.71 0.57
CA GLY A 438 8.50 -8.16 0.63
C GLY A 438 7.03 -8.56 0.47
N PHE A 439 6.83 -9.83 0.12
CA PHE A 439 5.51 -10.46 0.03
C PHE A 439 5.21 -11.25 1.31
N VAL A 440 4.00 -11.08 1.84
CA VAL A 440 3.47 -11.86 2.96
C VAL A 440 2.83 -13.13 2.41
N VAL A 441 3.45 -14.27 2.71
CA VAL A 441 3.06 -15.58 2.18
C VAL A 441 2.98 -16.60 3.31
N HIS A 442 2.15 -17.62 3.09
CA HIS A 442 1.96 -18.74 3.99
C HIS A 442 3.23 -19.61 4.05
N ALA A 443 3.66 -19.90 5.27
CA ALA A 443 4.71 -20.84 5.63
C ALA A 443 4.18 -21.78 6.73
N ALA A 444 5.03 -22.69 7.22
CA ALA A 444 4.62 -23.76 8.14
C ALA A 444 3.90 -23.28 9.42
N LYS A 445 4.17 -22.06 9.90
CA LYS A 445 3.61 -21.50 11.15
C LYS A 445 2.67 -20.30 10.94
N GLY A 446 2.15 -20.11 9.73
CA GLY A 446 1.29 -18.96 9.39
C GLY A 446 1.89 -18.09 8.30
N TYR A 447 1.62 -16.80 8.32
CA TYR A 447 2.00 -15.88 7.24
C TYR A 447 3.18 -15.01 7.63
N PHE A 448 4.16 -14.91 6.74
CA PHE A 448 5.40 -14.17 6.98
C PHE A 448 5.85 -13.43 5.73
N GLU A 449 6.50 -12.29 5.93
CA GLU A 449 7.17 -11.56 4.87
C GLU A 449 8.38 -12.32 4.36
N THR A 450 8.48 -12.43 3.04
CA THR A 450 9.61 -13.02 2.33
C THR A 450 9.95 -12.18 1.09
N GLN A 451 11.06 -12.51 0.42
CA GLN A 451 11.43 -11.91 -0.87
C GLN A 451 11.63 -10.38 -0.83
N ARG A 452 11.85 -9.79 0.37
CA ARG A 452 12.29 -8.40 0.50
C ARG A 452 13.69 -8.24 -0.10
N LYS A 453 13.89 -7.13 -0.80
CA LYS A 453 15.20 -6.63 -1.20
C LYS A 453 15.50 -5.41 -0.33
N GLU A 454 16.70 -5.32 0.23
CA GLU A 454 17.07 -4.13 1.00
C GLU A 454 17.28 -2.96 0.04
N PRO A 455 16.61 -1.81 0.26
CA PRO A 455 16.89 -0.60 -0.50
C PRO A 455 18.36 -0.19 -0.25
N PRO A 456 18.98 0.56 -1.18
CA PRO A 456 20.27 1.18 -0.89
C PRO A 456 20.17 1.87 0.46
N ALA A 457 21.16 1.65 1.35
CA ALA A 457 21.18 2.33 2.63
C ALA A 457 20.95 3.81 2.34
N ALA A 458 19.83 4.36 2.84
CA ALA A 458 19.63 5.78 2.77
C ALA A 458 20.93 6.38 3.29
N THR A 459 21.57 7.26 2.51
CA THR A 459 22.67 8.04 3.04
C THR A 459 22.03 8.95 4.08
N ILE A 460 21.81 8.40 5.28
CA ILE A 460 21.60 9.14 6.50
C ILE A 460 22.97 9.77 6.68
N LEU A 461 23.20 10.89 5.99
CA LEU A 461 24.35 11.71 6.29
C LEU A 461 24.21 11.99 7.79
N PRO A 462 25.11 11.45 8.63
CA PRO A 462 25.10 11.82 10.02
C PRO A 462 25.16 13.35 10.03
N ALA A 463 24.46 13.99 10.96
CA ALA A 463 24.60 15.43 11.17
C ALA A 463 26.08 15.88 11.38
N ALA A 464 27.04 14.94 11.49
CA ALA A 464 28.48 15.21 11.49
C ALA A 464 29.14 15.25 10.09
N ASP A 465 28.66 14.51 9.09
CA ASP A 465 29.28 14.51 7.75
C ASP A 465 28.69 15.61 6.85
N GLN A 466 27.50 16.09 7.20
CA GLN A 466 27.11 17.43 6.83
C GLN A 466 27.78 18.44 7.77
N VAL A 467 29.08 18.64 7.56
CA VAL A 467 29.66 19.97 7.72
C VAL A 467 28.95 20.85 6.68
N TRP A 468 27.72 21.29 6.97
CA TRP A 468 27.05 22.27 6.14
C TRP A 468 27.90 23.50 6.23
N ALA A 469 28.51 23.84 5.07
CA ALA A 469 29.52 24.86 4.87
C ALA A 469 29.46 25.87 5.99
N ASN A 470 30.41 25.82 6.91
CA ASN A 470 30.53 26.83 7.94
C ASN A 470 30.63 28.16 7.18
N PRO A 471 29.57 29.00 7.10
CA PRO A 471 29.77 30.35 6.66
C PRO A 471 30.47 31.08 7.81
N ALA A 472 30.76 30.42 8.95
CA ALA A 472 31.44 31.02 10.08
C ALA A 472 32.93 31.30 9.87
N ALA A 473 33.51 31.01 8.70
CA ALA A 473 34.69 31.79 8.31
C ALA A 473 34.36 33.30 8.14
N GLU A 474 33.11 33.66 7.85
CA GLU A 474 32.59 35.03 7.82
C GLU A 474 31.61 35.35 8.97
N ALA A 475 30.87 34.35 9.49
CA ALA A 475 29.91 34.51 10.59
C ALA A 475 30.52 34.45 12.01
N GLU A 476 31.73 33.90 12.23
CA GLU A 476 32.44 34.10 13.51
C GLU A 476 32.97 35.55 13.62
N THR A 477 33.20 36.22 12.49
CA THR A 477 33.65 37.62 12.45
C THR A 477 32.52 38.63 12.34
N ALA A 478 31.34 38.21 11.89
CA ALA A 478 30.17 39.07 11.87
C ALA A 478 29.52 39.06 13.26
N SER A 479 29.78 40.12 14.03
CA SER A 479 28.98 40.47 15.20
C SER A 479 27.55 40.79 14.75
N PHE A 480 26.76 39.76 14.46
CA PHE A 480 25.32 39.87 14.31
C PHE A 480 24.78 40.16 15.71
N GLY A 481 24.37 41.41 15.94
CA GLY A 481 24.01 41.94 17.23
C GLY A 481 22.91 41.15 17.93
N ALA A 482 23.32 40.16 18.74
CA ALA A 482 22.77 39.72 20.02
C ALA A 482 23.38 38.33 20.30
N ALA A 483 24.38 38.26 21.16
CA ALA A 483 24.96 37.00 21.62
C ALA A 483 23.93 36.06 22.31
N ASP A 484 22.72 36.57 22.59
CA ASP A 484 21.67 35.91 23.36
C ASP A 484 20.61 35.15 22.53
N VAL A 485 20.60 35.29 21.19
CA VAL A 485 19.57 34.65 20.32
C VAL A 485 19.90 33.19 20.02
N TRP A 486 21.19 32.87 19.90
CA TRP A 486 21.66 31.55 19.54
C TRP A 486 21.74 30.63 20.75
N ARG A 487 21.30 29.38 20.62
CA ARG A 487 21.45 28.39 21.68
C ARG A 487 22.52 27.39 21.32
N THR A 488 23.45 27.14 22.23
CA THR A 488 24.37 26.03 22.05
C THR A 488 23.60 24.71 22.23
N PRO A 489 24.06 23.61 21.60
CA PRO A 489 23.44 22.30 21.82
C PRO A 489 23.35 21.94 23.32
N THR A 490 24.35 22.32 24.11
CA THR A 490 24.38 22.18 25.57
C THR A 490 23.26 22.94 26.28
N GLN A 491 22.96 24.17 25.86
CA GLN A 491 21.87 24.97 26.44
C GLN A 491 20.50 24.38 26.09
N LEU A 492 20.32 23.88 24.88
CA LEU A 492 19.08 23.20 24.47
C LEU A 492 18.85 21.94 25.29
N ALA A 493 19.90 21.17 25.53
CA ALA A 493 19.79 19.89 26.22
C ALA A 493 19.51 19.97 27.72
N LEU A 494 19.93 21.05 28.38
CA LEU A 494 19.52 21.33 29.77
C LEU A 494 18.02 21.69 29.86
N MET A 495 17.41 22.06 28.73
CA MET A 495 16.01 22.48 28.64
C MET A 495 15.11 21.46 27.92
N GLU A 496 15.68 20.53 27.16
CA GLU A 496 14.97 19.67 26.20
C GLU A 496 15.50 18.23 26.22
N ALA A 497 14.62 17.24 26.44
CA ALA A 497 14.99 15.87 26.79
C ALA A 497 15.44 14.99 25.59
N ASP A 498 15.03 15.31 24.36
CA ASP A 498 15.26 14.47 23.18
C ASP A 498 15.42 15.28 21.88
N LEU A 499 16.65 15.71 21.58
CA LEU A 499 16.98 16.49 20.39
C LEU A 499 17.11 15.57 19.16
N ALA A 500 16.16 15.65 18.23
CA ALA A 500 16.12 14.87 17.00
C ALA A 500 16.76 15.60 15.80
N LEU A 501 16.80 16.93 15.82
CA LEU A 501 17.42 17.77 14.80
C LEU A 501 18.09 18.99 15.45
N TYR A 502 19.27 19.39 14.96
CA TYR A 502 19.89 20.67 15.27
C TYR A 502 20.77 21.12 14.10
N GLY A 503 20.72 22.41 13.76
CA GLY A 503 21.55 22.99 12.69
C GLY A 503 21.50 24.52 12.68
N ARG A 504 22.43 25.12 11.92
CA ARG A 504 22.45 26.56 11.62
C ARG A 504 22.71 26.78 10.14
N GLY A 505 22.27 27.91 9.61
CA GLY A 505 22.53 28.27 8.22
C GLY A 505 22.09 29.67 7.88
N VAL A 506 22.30 30.06 6.62
CA VAL A 506 21.79 31.30 6.04
C VAL A 506 21.02 30.93 4.77
N VAL A 507 19.72 31.23 4.71
CA VAL A 507 18.91 31.03 3.49
C VAL A 507 18.98 32.29 2.64
N ASP A 508 19.41 32.17 1.39
CA ASP A 508 19.41 33.29 0.44
C ASP A 508 17.97 33.73 0.07
N PRO A 509 17.75 35.00 -0.34
CA PRO A 509 16.45 35.48 -0.79
C PRO A 509 15.79 34.57 -1.83
N GLY A 510 14.52 34.21 -1.61
CA GLY A 510 13.76 33.32 -2.51
C GLY A 510 14.25 31.86 -2.56
N ARG A 511 15.21 31.47 -1.71
CA ARG A 511 15.64 30.08 -1.54
C ARG A 511 14.99 29.44 -0.32
N GLU A 512 15.16 28.13 -0.23
CA GLU A 512 14.66 27.30 0.87
C GLU A 512 15.72 26.27 1.25
N HIS A 513 15.92 26.07 2.55
CA HIS A 513 16.70 24.97 3.10
C HIS A 513 15.76 23.88 3.62
N THR A 514 16.18 22.62 3.49
CA THR A 514 15.42 21.45 3.94
C THR A 514 16.27 20.60 4.89
N TRP A 515 15.74 20.30 6.08
CA TRP A 515 16.41 19.50 7.11
C TRP A 515 15.65 18.19 7.37
N PRO A 516 16.29 17.02 7.31
CA PRO A 516 15.62 15.75 7.59
C PRO A 516 15.33 15.59 9.08
N LEU A 517 14.18 15.00 9.40
CA LEU A 517 13.75 14.66 10.76
C LEU A 517 13.23 13.21 10.78
N LEU A 518 13.96 12.31 11.43
CA LEU A 518 13.57 10.90 11.53
C LEU A 518 12.71 10.66 12.77
N LEU A 519 11.45 10.31 12.53
CA LEU A 519 10.48 9.95 13.56
C LEU A 519 10.20 8.45 13.52
N THR A 520 9.88 7.89 14.67
CA THR A 520 9.64 6.46 14.94
C THR A 520 8.22 6.27 15.45
N GLU A 521 7.79 5.02 15.65
CA GLU A 521 6.48 4.70 16.20
C GLU A 521 6.33 5.04 17.69
N THR A 522 7.44 5.35 18.37
CA THR A 522 7.44 5.70 19.80
C THR A 522 7.33 7.20 20.06
N ASP A 523 7.60 8.04 19.05
CA ASP A 523 7.49 9.49 19.21
C ASP A 523 6.01 9.91 19.27
N GLN A 524 5.66 10.74 20.25
CA GLN A 524 4.29 11.16 20.56
C GLN A 524 4.00 12.61 20.17
N GLY A 525 5.04 13.44 20.09
CA GLY A 525 4.92 14.84 19.75
C GLY A 525 6.24 15.40 19.23
N VAL A 526 6.16 16.49 18.49
CA VAL A 526 7.31 17.18 17.92
C VAL A 526 7.18 18.67 18.13
N LYS A 527 8.28 19.29 18.54
CA LYS A 527 8.41 20.74 18.59
C LYS A 527 9.64 21.17 17.80
N VAL A 528 9.41 21.88 16.71
CA VAL A 528 10.46 22.51 15.88
C VAL A 528 10.59 23.97 16.28
N THR A 529 11.80 24.41 16.59
CA THR A 529 12.10 25.81 16.89
C THR A 529 13.13 26.34 15.91
N VAL A 530 12.77 27.44 15.24
CA VAL A 530 13.66 28.24 14.39
C VAL A 530 13.96 29.56 15.08
N ARG A 531 15.23 29.92 15.26
CA ARG A 531 15.67 31.19 15.85
C ARG A 531 16.35 32.03 14.80
N THR A 532 16.05 33.32 14.75
CA THR A 532 16.64 34.26 13.80
C THR A 532 17.06 35.55 14.53
N PRO A 533 18.16 36.21 14.13
CA PRO A 533 18.58 37.46 14.74
C PRO A 533 17.68 38.57 14.17
N VAL A 534 16.89 39.23 15.04
CA VAL A 534 15.88 40.27 14.72
C VAL A 534 14.56 39.72 14.18
N ALA A 535 13.46 40.49 14.38
CA ALA A 535 12.07 40.24 13.98
C ALA A 535 11.89 39.99 12.47
N SER A 536 12.40 38.86 12.02
CA SER A 536 12.20 38.27 10.71
C SER A 536 11.16 37.16 10.85
N ASN A 537 10.27 37.05 9.87
CA ASN A 537 9.24 36.02 9.86
C ASN A 537 9.67 34.91 8.89
N PRO A 538 10.45 33.91 9.32
CA PRO A 538 10.75 32.76 8.47
C PRO A 538 9.45 32.10 8.02
N ARG A 539 9.39 31.69 6.75
CA ARG A 539 8.40 30.69 6.35
C ARG A 539 8.92 29.34 6.80
N LEU A 540 8.26 28.78 7.81
CA LEU A 540 8.53 27.47 8.37
C LEU A 540 7.42 26.51 7.94
N GLU A 541 7.80 25.42 7.29
CA GLU A 541 6.90 24.34 6.90
C GLU A 541 7.50 22.99 7.27
N LEU A 542 6.64 21.98 7.37
CA LEU A 542 7.03 20.58 7.41
C LEU A 542 6.58 19.90 6.12
N ALA A 543 7.39 18.95 5.64
CA ALA A 543 6.93 17.95 4.71
C ALA A 543 6.84 16.61 5.43
N SER A 544 5.68 15.99 5.36
CA SER A 544 5.42 14.66 5.90
C SER A 544 6.02 13.56 5.01
N PRO A 545 6.20 12.32 5.52
CA PRO A 545 6.59 11.16 4.69
C PRO A 545 5.69 10.97 3.44
N GLY A 546 4.39 11.16 3.60
CA GLY A 546 3.37 11.18 2.54
C GLY A 546 3.48 12.39 1.60
N GLY A 547 4.43 13.30 1.86
CA GLY A 547 4.75 14.47 1.06
C GLY A 547 3.71 15.59 1.12
N VAL A 548 2.92 15.63 2.19
CA VAL A 548 2.00 16.73 2.49
C VAL A 548 2.81 17.87 3.09
N ARG A 549 2.58 19.09 2.61
CA ARG A 549 3.17 20.30 3.21
C ARG A 549 2.26 20.81 4.31
N ILE A 550 2.84 21.10 5.46
CA ILE A 550 2.13 21.49 6.67
C ILE A 550 2.73 22.81 7.14
N ASP A 551 1.88 23.79 7.34
CA ASP A 551 2.24 25.13 7.81
C ASP A 551 1.45 25.51 9.07
N GLY A 552 1.65 26.73 9.55
CA GLY A 552 0.97 27.23 10.75
C GLY A 552 -0.53 27.49 10.62
N THR A 553 -1.16 27.16 9.49
CA THR A 553 -2.62 27.25 9.29
C THR A 553 -3.33 25.91 9.46
N SER A 554 -2.57 24.82 9.63
CA SER A 554 -3.13 23.47 9.82
C SER A 554 -3.75 23.33 11.22
N GLU A 555 -4.93 22.71 11.31
CA GLU A 555 -5.78 22.69 12.52
C GLU A 555 -5.06 22.09 13.76
N ASP A 556 -4.26 21.04 13.55
CA ASP A 556 -3.54 20.32 14.61
C ASP A 556 -2.09 20.81 14.80
N VAL A 557 -1.73 21.94 14.20
CA VAL A 557 -0.38 22.50 14.28
C VAL A 557 -0.41 23.88 14.92
N THR A 558 0.31 24.01 16.03
CA THR A 558 0.46 25.31 16.70
C THR A 558 1.75 25.98 16.22
N LEU A 559 1.62 27.08 15.48
CA LEU A 559 2.73 27.97 15.13
C LEU A 559 2.73 29.19 16.07
N THR A 560 3.74 29.30 16.91
CA THR A 560 3.92 30.41 17.84
C THR A 560 5.14 31.23 17.48
N ARG A 561 4.98 32.55 17.39
CA ARG A 561 6.08 33.51 17.27
C ARG A 561 6.35 34.15 18.62
N HIS A 562 7.59 34.11 19.05
CA HIS A 562 8.02 34.58 20.37
C HIS A 562 8.68 35.94 20.28
N VAL A 563 8.63 36.68 21.38
CA VAL A 563 9.24 38.03 21.49
C VAL A 563 10.77 37.98 21.38
N ASP A 564 11.38 36.83 21.70
CA ASP A 564 12.82 36.59 21.62
C ASP A 564 13.34 36.33 20.19
N GLY A 565 12.47 36.43 19.17
CA GLY A 565 12.82 36.20 17.77
C GLY A 565 12.75 34.73 17.34
N SER A 566 12.33 33.82 18.22
CA SER A 566 12.10 32.43 17.86
C SER A 566 10.70 32.18 17.30
N THR A 567 10.59 31.25 16.35
CA THR A 567 9.33 30.71 15.84
C THR A 567 9.29 29.22 16.16
N THR A 568 8.22 28.78 16.82
CA THR A 568 8.02 27.37 17.20
C THR A 568 6.83 26.80 16.47
N MET A 569 6.99 25.62 15.88
CA MET A 569 5.92 24.79 15.32
C MET A 569 5.81 23.52 16.15
N GLN A 570 4.64 23.26 16.72
CA GLN A 570 4.38 22.10 17.60
C GLN A 570 3.16 21.31 17.13
N PHE A 571 3.25 19.99 17.20
CA PHE A 571 2.16 19.07 16.87
C PHE A 571 2.33 17.73 17.60
N GLU A 572 1.21 17.02 17.79
CA GLU A 572 1.18 15.66 18.32
C GLU A 572 1.22 14.64 17.18
N LEU A 573 1.67 13.43 17.48
CA LEU A 573 1.67 12.27 16.60
C LEU A 573 0.69 11.22 17.10
N PRO A 574 -0.11 10.60 16.21
CA PRO A 574 -0.26 10.87 14.78
C PRO A 574 -0.76 12.28 14.44
N LEU A 575 -0.23 12.83 13.34
CA LEU A 575 -0.75 14.07 12.76
C LEU A 575 -1.68 13.75 11.59
N GLU A 576 -2.92 14.23 11.62
CA GLU A 576 -3.86 14.11 10.49
C GLU A 576 -3.43 15.07 9.37
N THR A 577 -2.90 14.54 8.27
CA THR A 577 -2.43 15.37 7.13
C THR A 577 -3.49 15.52 6.06
N TRP A 578 -4.45 14.59 6.03
CA TRP A 578 -5.65 14.58 5.21
C TRP A 578 -6.77 13.96 6.02
N ARG A 579 -8.03 14.26 5.67
CA ARG A 579 -9.19 13.70 6.36
C ARG A 579 -9.06 12.17 6.55
N GLN A 580 -8.91 11.76 7.81
CA GLN A 580 -8.73 10.39 8.31
C GLN A 580 -7.48 9.65 7.80
N ARG A 581 -6.49 10.36 7.28
CA ARG A 581 -5.16 9.83 6.98
C ARG A 581 -4.15 10.50 7.89
N HIS A 582 -3.48 9.67 8.67
CA HIS A 582 -2.54 10.14 9.67
C HIS A 582 -1.12 9.78 9.28
N GLU A 583 -0.19 10.64 9.69
CA GLU A 583 1.23 10.42 9.53
C GLU A 583 1.92 10.39 10.89
N ARG A 584 2.89 9.47 11.02
CA ARG A 584 3.60 9.18 12.26
C ARG A 584 5.10 9.05 11.98
N THR A 585 5.48 7.85 11.62
CA THR A 585 6.85 7.36 11.52
C THR A 585 7.41 7.54 10.11
N GLY A 586 8.72 7.71 10.01
CA GLY A 586 9.45 7.87 8.76
C GLY A 586 10.21 9.19 8.71
N GLN A 587 10.71 9.52 7.51
CA GLN A 587 11.44 10.75 7.28
C GLN A 587 10.51 11.93 7.02
N TRP A 588 10.45 12.83 8.00
CA TRP A 588 9.89 14.17 7.86
C TRP A 588 10.97 15.14 7.38
N SER A 589 10.57 16.33 6.93
CA SER A 589 11.51 17.39 6.57
C SER A 589 11.06 18.76 7.06
N VAL A 590 11.94 19.46 7.78
CA VAL A 590 11.74 20.86 8.17
C VAL A 590 12.23 21.77 7.05
N ARG A 591 11.36 22.64 6.56
CA ARG A 591 11.64 23.56 5.47
C ARG A 591 11.65 24.99 5.98
N ILE A 592 12.71 25.71 5.67
CA ILE A 592 12.92 27.09 6.11
C ILE A 592 13.22 27.91 4.86
N ALA A 593 12.35 28.88 4.56
CA ALA A 593 12.54 29.79 3.45
C ALA A 593 12.73 31.24 3.92
N ALA A 594 13.62 31.94 3.22
CA ALA A 594 13.78 33.38 3.35
C ALA A 594 12.70 34.11 2.56
N GLY A 595 12.34 35.31 3.04
CA GLY A 595 11.57 36.27 2.24
C GLY A 595 12.47 37.00 1.24
N ASP A 596 12.40 38.33 1.25
CA ASP A 596 13.15 39.17 0.30
C ASP A 596 14.61 39.41 0.71
N THR A 597 15.01 39.04 1.93
CA THR A 597 16.37 39.23 2.46
C THR A 597 16.95 37.91 2.94
N ALA A 598 18.29 37.79 2.87
CA ALA A 598 18.99 36.63 3.40
C ALA A 598 18.65 36.44 4.88
N LEU A 599 18.39 35.19 5.27
CA LEU A 599 17.90 34.85 6.59
C LEU A 599 18.90 33.92 7.30
N PRO A 600 19.74 34.44 8.22
CA PRO A 600 20.47 33.60 9.15
C PRO A 600 19.51 32.97 10.16
N TYR A 601 19.68 31.67 10.43
CA TYR A 601 18.84 30.93 11.35
C TYR A 601 19.57 29.80 12.09
N GLU A 602 18.98 29.39 13.20
CA GLU A 602 19.23 28.15 13.92
C GLU A 602 17.93 27.35 13.92
N VAL A 603 18.00 26.04 13.69
CA VAL A 603 16.87 25.12 13.75
C VAL A 603 17.16 24.03 14.77
N SER A 604 16.14 23.67 15.53
CA SER A 604 16.14 22.53 16.44
C SER A 604 14.79 21.81 16.34
N ALA A 605 14.78 20.49 16.47
CA ALA A 605 13.55 19.74 16.68
C ALA A 605 13.72 18.78 17.84
N VAL A 606 12.73 18.76 18.73
CA VAL A 606 12.67 17.86 19.88
C VAL A 606 11.43 16.99 19.80
N THR A 607 11.55 15.78 20.32
CA THR A 607 10.48 14.78 20.28
C THR A 607 10.07 14.39 21.69
N ASP A 608 8.77 14.23 21.94
CA ASP A 608 8.28 13.56 23.14
C ASP A 608 8.36 12.05 22.91
N SER A 609 9.41 11.41 23.42
CA SER A 609 9.72 10.01 23.11
C SER A 609 10.08 9.22 24.38
N PRO A 610 9.50 8.02 24.60
CA PRO A 610 9.91 7.14 25.69
C PRO A 610 11.20 6.37 25.34
N LEU A 611 11.79 6.58 24.15
CA LEU A 611 13.07 5.96 23.78
C LEU A 611 14.10 6.28 24.87
N THR A 612 14.68 5.27 25.49
CA THR A 612 15.75 5.45 26.45
C THR A 612 17.02 4.82 25.90
N ALA A 613 18.06 5.63 25.70
CA ALA A 613 19.37 5.09 25.44
C ALA A 613 19.96 4.57 26.77
N ARG A 614 20.12 3.26 26.91
CA ARG A 614 20.94 2.70 27.99
C ARG A 614 22.40 2.83 27.57
N ALA A 615 23.13 3.77 28.17
CA ALA A 615 24.58 3.69 28.20
C ALA A 615 24.96 2.47 29.05
N SER A 616 25.51 1.43 28.43
CA SER A 616 26.15 0.36 29.20
C SER A 616 27.58 0.79 29.50
N HIS A 617 27.88 0.99 30.78
CA HIS A 617 29.25 1.19 31.25
C HIS A 617 30.00 -0.14 31.09
N ALA A 618 30.86 -0.23 30.09
CA ALA A 618 31.95 -1.20 30.11
C ALA A 618 33.14 -0.53 30.79
N ASP A 619 33.56 -1.07 31.92
CA ASP A 619 34.72 -0.58 32.68
C ASP A 619 35.97 -0.55 31.79
N GLY A 620 36.54 0.64 31.64
CA GLY A 620 37.86 0.86 31.04
C GLY A 620 37.84 1.13 29.54
N ALA A 621 38.23 2.36 29.18
CA ALA A 621 38.27 2.99 27.86
C ALA A 621 36.92 3.56 27.39
N HIS A 622 36.92 4.86 27.10
CA HIS A 622 35.78 5.66 26.63
C HIS A 622 35.29 5.17 25.26
N GLY A 623 34.51 4.10 25.25
CA GLY A 623 33.74 3.61 24.12
C GLY A 623 32.28 3.53 24.51
N VAL A 624 31.41 4.25 23.81
CA VAL A 624 29.96 4.09 23.93
C VAL A 624 29.61 2.71 23.36
N ALA A 625 29.33 1.77 24.24
CA ALA A 625 28.88 0.43 23.87
C ALA A 625 27.39 0.49 23.47
N VAL A 626 27.14 0.30 22.17
CA VAL A 626 25.84 -0.05 21.59
C VAL A 626 25.44 -1.44 22.11
N PRO A 627 24.18 -1.67 22.53
CA PRO A 627 23.77 -2.98 23.05
C PRO A 627 24.02 -4.06 21.99
N SER A 628 24.82 -5.07 22.34
CA SER A 628 24.94 -6.29 21.54
C SER A 628 23.62 -7.05 21.61
N LEU A 629 23.02 -7.32 20.45
CA LEU A 629 22.21 -8.51 20.25
C LEU A 629 23.09 -9.73 20.59
N ASP A 630 22.79 -10.42 21.67
CA ASP A 630 23.20 -11.81 21.81
C ASP A 630 21.95 -12.68 21.72
N THR A 631 21.94 -13.56 20.72
CA THR A 631 21.81 -14.99 21.00
C THR A 631 22.55 -15.78 19.90
N THR A 632 23.85 -16.00 20.12
CA THR A 632 24.63 -17.16 19.62
C THR A 632 24.95 -17.30 18.10
N ARG A 633 25.92 -16.50 17.60
CA ARG A 633 26.92 -16.72 16.49
C ARG A 633 26.50 -17.18 15.05
N PRO A 634 27.35 -16.97 14.01
CA PRO A 634 28.37 -15.93 13.78
C PRO A 634 28.20 -15.15 12.45
N ALA A 635 28.63 -13.88 12.48
CA ALA A 635 28.76 -12.99 11.33
C ALA A 635 30.12 -13.12 10.64
N THR A 636 30.13 -12.98 9.32
CA THR A 636 31.31 -12.66 8.47
C THR A 636 30.78 -11.88 7.27
N SER A 637 31.37 -10.81 6.72
CA SER A 637 32.45 -9.89 7.10
C SER A 637 32.50 -8.88 5.95
N GLY A 638 32.35 -7.59 6.21
CA GLY A 638 32.53 -6.50 5.23
C GLY A 638 32.64 -5.17 5.98
N PRO A 639 33.60 -4.29 5.64
CA PRO A 639 34.18 -3.37 6.60
C PRO A 639 33.21 -2.25 6.97
N THR A 640 32.80 -2.25 8.23
CA THR A 640 32.38 -1.04 8.93
C THR A 640 33.63 -0.18 9.06
N THR A 641 33.69 0.94 8.36
CA THR A 641 34.68 1.97 8.67
C THR A 641 34.29 2.56 10.02
N ILE A 642 34.87 2.03 11.09
CA ILE A 642 34.92 2.71 12.37
C ILE A 642 35.82 3.92 12.13
N VAL A 643 35.23 5.12 12.08
CA VAL A 643 36.01 6.35 12.16
C VAL A 643 36.42 6.48 13.62
N GLU A 644 37.57 5.89 13.98
CA GLU A 644 38.32 6.30 15.16
C GLU A 644 38.98 7.65 14.83
N GLY A 645 38.22 8.73 15.00
CA GLY A 645 38.74 10.09 15.00
C GLY A 645 39.09 10.50 16.44
N PRO A 646 40.16 11.29 16.67
CA PRO A 646 40.34 11.93 17.95
C PRO A 646 39.11 12.80 18.19
N PHE A 647 38.45 12.63 19.34
CA PHE A 647 37.44 13.57 19.80
C PHE A 647 38.10 14.95 19.85
N THR A 648 37.87 15.80 18.85
CA THR A 648 38.10 17.23 19.02
C THR A 648 36.96 17.73 19.90
N THR A 649 37.25 17.90 21.18
CA THR A 649 36.44 18.63 22.13
C THR A 649 36.33 20.08 21.65
N GLY A 650 35.39 20.34 20.73
CA GLY A 650 34.92 21.69 20.43
C GLY A 650 33.91 22.08 21.50
N ASP A 651 34.25 23.11 22.27
CA ASP A 651 33.49 23.71 23.37
C ASP A 651 33.23 22.83 24.61
N THR A 652 34.29 22.63 25.41
CA THR A 652 34.11 22.40 26.85
C THR A 652 33.73 23.71 27.54
N ALA A 653 32.44 24.02 27.56
CA ALA A 653 31.85 24.89 28.58
C ALA A 653 31.19 24.00 29.66
N GLY A 654 32.00 23.45 30.58
CA GLY A 654 31.55 22.67 31.74
C GLY A 654 31.50 21.15 31.58
N ASP A 655 31.12 20.46 32.67
CA ASP A 655 31.07 18.99 32.85
C ASP A 655 30.04 18.25 31.97
N VAL A 656 29.58 18.83 30.85
CA VAL A 656 28.50 18.27 30.03
C VAL A 656 29.07 17.48 28.84
N VAL A 657 28.68 16.21 28.71
CA VAL A 657 29.04 15.30 27.62
C VAL A 657 27.87 15.17 26.64
N GLN A 658 28.15 15.35 25.34
CA GLN A 658 27.21 15.06 24.25
C GLN A 658 27.20 13.55 23.95
N VAL A 659 26.03 12.94 24.00
CA VAL A 659 25.79 11.54 23.65
C VAL A 659 24.88 11.49 22.43
N ARG A 660 25.40 10.91 21.35
CA ARG A 660 24.66 10.70 20.11
C ARG A 660 24.24 9.24 20.03
N THR A 661 22.95 9.00 19.88
CA THR A 661 22.38 7.65 19.81
C THR A 661 21.75 7.46 18.44
N THR A 662 22.27 6.48 17.71
CA THR A 662 21.66 5.95 16.50
C THR A 662 21.16 4.55 16.78
N GLY A 663 20.06 4.18 16.15
CA GLY A 663 19.48 2.87 16.38
C GLY A 663 18.27 2.62 15.51
N THR A 664 17.58 1.55 15.85
CA THR A 664 16.36 1.10 15.18
C THR A 664 15.29 0.86 16.22
N SER A 665 14.08 1.32 15.97
CA SER A 665 12.92 1.12 16.83
C SER A 665 12.42 -0.34 16.83
N GLU A 666 11.40 -0.65 17.64
CA GLU A 666 10.82 -2.01 17.70
C GLU A 666 10.29 -2.45 16.34
N LEU A 667 9.66 -1.53 15.60
CA LEU A 667 9.15 -1.80 14.25
C LEU A 667 10.21 -1.71 13.16
N GLY A 668 11.50 -1.55 13.48
CA GLY A 668 12.54 -1.55 12.46
C GLY A 668 12.81 -0.17 11.83
N ASN A 669 12.29 0.92 12.40
CA ASN A 669 12.49 2.27 11.85
C ASN A 669 13.78 2.89 12.38
N PRO A 670 14.66 3.45 11.52
CA PRO A 670 15.90 4.07 11.95
C PRO A 670 15.64 5.38 12.69
N PHE A 671 16.47 5.69 13.69
CA PHE A 671 16.42 6.97 14.39
C PHE A 671 17.81 7.51 14.73
N TYR A 672 17.82 8.81 14.98
CA TYR A 672 18.95 9.57 15.48
C TYR A 672 18.46 10.50 16.59
N ARG A 673 19.09 10.45 17.77
CA ARG A 673 18.81 11.36 18.89
C ARG A 673 20.13 11.84 19.49
N THR A 674 20.15 13.10 19.91
CA THR A 674 21.25 13.69 20.66
C THR A 674 20.75 14.01 22.06
N ARG A 675 21.50 13.56 23.07
CA ARG A 675 21.28 13.87 24.48
C ARG A 675 22.55 14.45 25.07
N PHE A 676 22.42 15.19 26.16
CA PHE A 676 23.57 15.72 26.88
C PHE A 676 23.42 15.37 28.35
N THR A 677 24.52 14.97 28.97
CA THR A 677 24.55 14.51 30.36
C THR A 677 25.70 15.19 31.09
N THR A 678 25.51 15.57 32.34
CA THR A 678 26.60 16.03 33.21
C THR A 678 27.39 14.82 33.69
N ARG A 679 28.73 14.90 33.67
CA ARG A 679 29.61 14.00 34.41
C ARG A 679 29.22 14.10 35.89
N HIS A 680 28.43 13.17 36.39
CA HIS A 680 28.37 12.93 37.82
C HIS A 680 29.53 12.01 38.17
N ASP A 681 30.37 12.44 39.10
CA ASP A 681 31.40 11.60 39.71
C ASP A 681 30.72 10.38 40.36
N GLY A 682 30.98 9.18 39.80
CA GLY A 682 30.52 7.90 40.32
C GLY A 682 30.19 6.89 39.24
#